data_AF-A0A937MQ26-F1
#
_entry.id   AF-A0A937MQ26-F1
#
_cell.length_a   1.000
_cell.length_b   1.000
_cell.length_c   1.000
_cell.angle_alpha   90.00
_cell.angle_beta   90.00
_cell.angle_gamma   90.00
#
_symmetry.space_group_name_H-M   'P 1'
#
loop_
_entity.id
_entity.type
_entity.pdbx_description
1 polymer ?
#
loop_
_entity_poly.entity_id
_entity_poly.type
_entity_poly.pdbx_seq_one_letter_code
_entity_poly.pdbx_strand_id
1 'polypeptide(L)'
;TLRTPPSDSTGIAHILEHTVLCGSRKYPLKDPFVQLLKGSLQTFLNAMTYPDKTVYPVASQNVQDFYNLVDVYLDAVFFPRITPAFFRQEGWHYELENAEAPLTCKGVVYNEMKGVYSSPDSLLLERSQQGLFPDTTYGLDSGGDPSVIPSLTYGDFREFHETWYHPSNARIFFYGNDDPAKRLEILEEYLGGFQTLETPPDSSIPLQPAFKKPVRIQETYAAGDDDAKAFVTVNWALPEGSQHFALTVLDHILTGTSGSPLRKALIESDLGEDIAGFGLETHMRQPAYSIGMKGADVPNLGKIEKLIFQTLENLVRDGIDRGDIEAALNSFEFELRENNHGSCPQGLSVMLTMLETWLYDWDPLVLAAYETPLAGLKQALSENPRYFEELIETNLINNPHRTTVRLIPDPTKAEREETEDAARLQAVKDAMIPDEIARTITAAERLLDMQKAADSPAAVKTIPLLRRNDLRKEIRIIPREIETFENATVLFHDLFTGGIAYVDIGFDLHVLDADELPWVSLLGSMLVEMGTQKEDFASLSQRIARKTGGLYSTPVHAVPEGSGESVSRLFLRGKCMTPQIGDLFDILHDILFLPAFDQPKRFKEVLLEQKAEMESGLVPSGHSAVLSRLKAHYHESARAAEAMGGIDALFFHREVENMEADKWPLIVSRIESILQKLLGGELVINVTADANDRAAIFQTLEKFLKNVPGSGQKRSTVWNFSESPAQSEALLAPSRVNYVGSAINLFDNGYVYDGSALVITKYLRTAWLWEKIRVQGGAYGAVCAFDPNCGTFAFASYRDPNLTDTLEVYAQTGEFLKNVVIDEDELTRSLIGAIGGIDTYLLPDAKGYTDTLRWLTGYTDEKRQQRRNEVLATTADHFHQFGEFLNMENAAVSVLSSKETVENATIQFDTSLKVL
;
A
#
# COMPACT_ATOMS: atom_id res chain seq x y z
N THR A 1 -1.31 -3.98 22.70
CA THR A 1 -0.72 -2.62 22.75
C THR A 1 -0.21 -2.32 24.14
N LEU A 2 0.92 -1.64 24.23
CA LEU A 2 1.51 -1.10 25.47
C LEU A 2 1.64 0.41 25.35
N ARG A 3 1.42 1.15 26.45
CA ARG A 3 1.69 2.60 26.52
C ARG A 3 3.15 2.78 26.92
N THR A 4 3.98 3.28 26.01
CA THR A 4 5.45 3.25 26.07
C THR A 4 6.05 4.64 25.84
N PRO A 5 5.70 5.66 26.64
CA PRO A 5 6.26 7.00 26.47
C PRO A 5 7.79 7.00 26.70
N PRO A 6 8.61 7.40 25.72
CA PRO A 6 10.04 7.61 25.96
C PRO A 6 10.31 8.78 26.92
N SER A 7 11.42 8.70 27.64
CA SER A 7 11.94 9.79 28.47
C SER A 7 13.06 10.60 27.80
N ASP A 8 13.58 10.11 26.68
CA ASP A 8 14.62 10.71 25.85
C ASP A 8 14.49 10.23 24.39
N SER A 9 15.35 10.74 23.49
CA SER A 9 15.37 10.32 22.08
C SER A 9 16.32 9.14 21.81
N THR A 10 16.53 8.24 22.77
CA THR A 10 17.39 7.06 22.55
C THR A 10 16.76 6.00 21.66
N GLY A 11 15.47 6.12 21.32
CA GLY A 11 14.74 5.10 20.55
C GLY A 11 14.43 3.83 21.33
N ILE A 12 14.50 3.86 22.67
CA ILE A 12 14.35 2.67 23.52
C ILE A 12 13.07 1.86 23.25
N ALA A 13 11.94 2.53 22.97
CA ALA A 13 10.68 1.88 22.64
C ALA A 13 10.75 1.13 21.30
N HIS A 14 11.37 1.74 20.29
CA HIS A 14 11.57 1.17 18.96
C HIS A 14 12.57 0.00 18.98
N ILE A 15 13.67 0.15 19.71
CA ILE A 15 14.67 -0.92 19.87
C ILE A 15 14.05 -2.12 20.60
N LEU A 16 13.19 -1.89 21.60
CA LEU A 16 12.47 -2.99 22.26
C LEU A 16 11.45 -3.64 21.33
N GLU A 17 10.76 -2.86 20.50
CA GLU A 17 9.82 -3.39 19.52
C GLU A 17 10.45 -4.44 18.62
N HIS A 18 11.62 -4.14 18.05
CA HIS A 18 12.42 -5.09 17.31
C HIS A 18 12.91 -6.26 18.18
N THR A 19 13.50 -5.97 19.34
CA THR A 19 14.20 -6.98 20.14
C THR A 19 13.27 -8.03 20.75
N VAL A 20 12.04 -7.67 21.12
CA VAL A 20 11.10 -8.66 21.67
C VAL A 20 10.73 -9.74 20.65
N LEU A 21 10.85 -9.44 19.36
CA LEU A 21 10.64 -10.39 18.27
C LEU A 21 11.89 -11.23 17.96
N CYS A 22 13.02 -11.00 18.62
CA CYS A 22 14.26 -11.80 18.50
C CYS A 22 14.28 -13.05 19.40
N GLY A 23 13.15 -13.74 19.54
CA GLY A 23 13.04 -14.95 20.36
C GLY A 23 12.56 -14.71 21.79
N SER A 24 11.96 -15.74 22.35
CA SER A 24 11.30 -15.71 23.65
C SER A 24 11.57 -16.98 24.45
N ARG A 25 10.97 -17.09 25.64
CA ARG A 25 11.08 -18.25 26.51
C ARG A 25 10.65 -19.56 25.83
N LYS A 26 9.49 -19.58 25.18
CA LYS A 26 8.94 -20.75 24.46
C LYS A 26 9.60 -20.94 23.10
N TYR A 27 10.00 -19.84 22.44
CA TYR A 27 10.53 -19.86 21.08
C TYR A 27 11.96 -19.31 21.05
N PRO A 28 12.97 -20.10 21.47
CA PRO A 28 14.35 -19.66 21.63
C PRO A 28 15.11 -19.60 20.29
N LEU A 29 14.48 -19.04 19.27
CA LEU A 29 15.08 -18.74 17.97
C LEU A 29 15.77 -17.38 17.99
N LYS A 30 16.52 -17.09 16.93
CA LYS A 30 17.02 -15.73 16.68
C LYS A 30 15.96 -14.83 16.05
N ASP A 31 15.09 -15.40 15.23
CA ASP A 31 14.04 -14.65 14.53
C ASP A 31 12.76 -15.48 14.32
N PRO A 32 11.94 -15.67 15.37
CA PRO A 32 10.58 -16.20 15.27
C PRO A 32 9.70 -15.50 14.22
N PHE A 33 9.81 -14.17 14.11
CA PHE A 33 8.96 -13.36 13.24
C PHE A 33 9.10 -13.79 11.78
N VAL A 34 10.33 -13.98 11.30
CA VAL A 34 10.59 -14.49 9.94
C VAL A 34 10.10 -15.93 9.75
N GLN A 35 10.14 -16.77 10.78
CA GLN A 35 9.58 -18.13 10.67
C GLN A 35 8.05 -18.09 10.49
N LEU A 36 7.36 -17.21 11.22
CA LEU A 36 5.93 -16.98 11.03
C LEU A 36 5.62 -16.45 9.63
N LEU A 37 6.39 -15.47 9.14
CA LEU A 37 6.20 -14.92 7.79
C LEU A 37 6.24 -15.99 6.70
N LYS A 38 7.09 -17.01 6.87
CA LYS A 38 7.28 -18.11 5.92
C LYS A 38 6.26 -19.25 6.06
N GLY A 39 5.66 -19.41 7.23
CA GLY A 39 4.96 -20.65 7.60
C GLY A 39 3.56 -20.48 8.19
N SER A 40 2.97 -19.28 8.18
CA SER A 40 1.60 -19.05 8.65
C SER A 40 0.65 -18.65 7.50
N LEU A 41 -0.66 -18.66 7.79
CA LEU A 41 -1.72 -18.14 6.92
C LEU A 41 -2.10 -16.71 7.35
N GLN A 42 -1.12 -15.95 7.84
CA GLN A 42 -1.34 -14.61 8.33
C GLN A 42 -1.92 -13.73 7.23
N THR A 43 -3.01 -13.02 7.55
CA THR A 43 -3.49 -11.90 6.74
C THR A 43 -2.83 -10.58 7.16
N PHE A 44 -2.27 -10.54 8.37
CA PHE A 44 -1.47 -9.43 8.86
C PHE A 44 -0.50 -9.93 9.94
N LEU A 45 0.73 -9.44 9.91
CA LEU A 45 1.77 -9.73 10.88
C LEU A 45 2.76 -8.57 10.88
N ASN A 46 2.75 -7.77 11.95
CA ASN A 46 3.67 -6.65 12.07
C ASN A 46 3.83 -6.22 13.53
N ALA A 47 4.69 -5.24 13.76
CA ALA A 47 4.76 -4.46 14.97
C ALA A 47 5.04 -2.99 14.62
N MET A 48 4.61 -2.07 15.48
CA MET A 48 4.64 -0.62 15.20
C MET A 48 4.95 0.15 16.48
N THR A 49 5.91 1.07 16.39
CA THR A 49 6.21 2.04 17.45
C THR A 49 5.65 3.41 17.06
N TYR A 50 4.74 3.91 17.89
CA TYR A 50 4.18 5.26 17.82
C TYR A 50 4.85 6.14 18.89
N PRO A 51 4.63 7.47 18.87
CA PRO A 51 5.25 8.38 19.83
C PRO A 51 5.02 8.06 21.32
N ASP A 52 3.97 7.31 21.67
CA ASP A 52 3.59 6.98 23.05
C ASP A 52 3.09 5.54 23.29
N LYS A 53 3.15 4.69 22.26
CA LYS A 53 2.65 3.31 22.34
C LYS A 53 3.40 2.38 21.39
N THR A 54 3.42 1.11 21.74
CA THR A 54 3.91 0.04 20.88
C THR A 54 2.80 -0.99 20.65
N VAL A 55 2.54 -1.33 19.39
CA VAL A 55 1.43 -2.18 18.94
C VAL A 55 2.00 -3.42 18.24
N TYR A 56 1.48 -4.60 18.60
CA TYR A 56 1.90 -5.89 18.04
C TYR A 56 0.67 -6.66 17.48
N PRO A 57 0.15 -6.29 16.30
CA PRO A 57 -1.06 -6.92 15.77
C PRO A 57 -0.75 -8.13 14.88
N VAL A 58 -1.60 -9.15 15.01
CA VAL A 58 -1.64 -10.32 14.12
C VAL A 58 -3.07 -10.55 13.65
N ALA A 59 -3.24 -11.08 12.45
CA ALA A 59 -4.54 -11.51 11.94
C ALA A 59 -4.39 -12.76 11.08
N SER A 60 -5.36 -13.67 11.17
CA SER A 60 -5.47 -14.84 10.32
C SER A 60 -6.93 -15.25 10.16
N GLN A 61 -7.24 -15.89 9.04
CA GLN A 61 -8.56 -16.48 8.81
C GLN A 61 -8.66 -17.93 9.23
N ASN A 62 -7.52 -18.54 9.56
CA ASN A 62 -7.46 -19.89 10.09
C ASN A 62 -7.34 -19.79 11.62
N VAL A 63 -8.27 -20.39 12.35
CA VAL A 63 -8.35 -20.25 13.81
C VAL A 63 -7.11 -20.86 14.49
N GLN A 64 -6.61 -21.99 14.01
CA GLN A 64 -5.41 -22.61 14.57
C GLN A 64 -4.18 -21.73 14.31
N ASP A 65 -4.08 -21.18 13.11
CA ASP A 65 -3.02 -20.24 12.74
C ASP A 65 -3.08 -18.96 13.58
N PHE A 66 -4.27 -18.38 13.74
CA PHE A 66 -4.50 -17.23 14.61
C PHE A 66 -3.99 -17.50 16.03
N TYR A 67 -4.33 -18.64 16.62
CA TYR A 67 -3.84 -18.99 17.95
C TYR A 67 -2.32 -19.25 17.98
N ASN A 68 -1.74 -19.82 16.93
CA ASN A 68 -0.28 -19.96 16.82
C ASN A 68 0.42 -18.58 16.82
N LEU A 69 -0.11 -17.62 16.05
CA LEU A 69 0.41 -16.25 15.97
C LEU A 69 0.26 -15.53 17.31
N VAL A 70 -0.91 -15.63 17.94
CA VAL A 70 -1.19 -15.04 19.26
C VAL A 70 -0.26 -15.62 20.33
N ASP A 71 -0.04 -16.94 20.34
CA ASP A 71 0.86 -17.61 21.29
C ASP A 71 2.30 -17.11 21.16
N VAL A 72 2.82 -17.02 19.93
CA VAL A 72 4.17 -16.48 19.67
C VAL A 72 4.30 -15.02 20.07
N TYR A 73 3.30 -14.18 19.74
CA TYR A 73 3.34 -12.76 20.06
C TYR A 73 3.19 -12.48 21.56
N LEU A 74 2.35 -13.24 22.27
CA LEU A 74 2.22 -13.10 23.72
C LEU A 74 3.52 -13.49 24.43
N ASP A 75 4.19 -14.58 24.02
CA ASP A 75 5.46 -14.97 24.63
C ASP A 75 6.60 -14.01 24.26
N ALA A 76 6.61 -13.48 23.03
CA ALA A 76 7.53 -12.43 22.61
C ALA A 76 7.39 -11.17 23.46
N VAL A 77 6.18 -10.63 23.61
CA VAL A 77 5.94 -9.38 24.35
C VAL A 77 6.22 -9.55 25.85
N PHE A 78 5.71 -10.61 26.49
CA PHE A 78 5.79 -10.75 27.95
C PHE A 78 7.04 -11.50 28.45
N PHE A 79 7.58 -12.42 27.65
CA PHE A 79 8.75 -13.25 28.03
C PHE A 79 9.86 -13.25 26.96
N PRO A 80 10.29 -12.09 26.46
CA PRO A 80 11.34 -11.99 25.45
C PRO A 80 12.71 -12.44 25.96
N ARG A 81 13.58 -12.85 25.04
CA ARG A 81 15.00 -13.08 25.33
C ARG A 81 15.78 -11.79 25.29
N ILE A 82 15.71 -10.97 26.32
CA ILE A 82 16.44 -9.70 26.38
C ILE A 82 17.92 -9.95 26.71
N THR A 83 18.77 -10.13 25.69
CA THR A 83 20.22 -10.39 25.86
C THR A 83 21.08 -9.21 25.40
N PRO A 84 22.33 -9.06 25.91
CA PRO A 84 23.23 -8.01 25.43
C PRO A 84 23.56 -8.13 23.94
N ALA A 85 23.47 -9.33 23.35
CA ALA A 85 23.75 -9.54 21.95
C ALA A 85 22.61 -9.01 21.06
N PHE A 86 21.35 -9.27 21.42
CA PHE A 86 20.21 -8.75 20.67
C PHE A 86 20.06 -7.24 20.84
N PHE A 87 20.31 -6.70 22.03
CA PHE A 87 20.39 -5.25 22.23
C PHE A 87 21.41 -4.59 21.29
N ARG A 88 22.61 -5.18 21.17
CA ARG A 88 23.64 -4.67 20.26
C ARG A 88 23.24 -4.79 18.78
N GLN A 89 22.60 -5.90 18.41
CA GLN A 89 22.14 -6.13 17.05
C GLN A 89 21.05 -5.14 16.64
N GLU A 90 19.95 -5.12 17.40
CA GLU A 90 18.75 -4.37 17.03
C GLU A 90 18.89 -2.88 17.37
N GLY A 91 19.53 -2.54 18.49
CA GLY A 91 19.74 -1.17 18.92
C GLY A 91 20.99 -0.55 18.32
N TRP A 92 22.10 -0.65 19.05
CA TRP A 92 23.38 -0.12 18.62
C TRP A 92 24.56 -0.79 19.32
N HIS A 93 25.73 -0.75 18.68
CA HIS A 93 27.02 -1.10 19.26
C HIS A 93 28.17 -0.44 18.52
N TYR A 94 29.31 -0.31 19.20
CA TYR A 94 30.57 -0.03 18.53
C TYR A 94 31.16 -1.31 17.93
N GLU A 95 31.69 -1.20 16.72
CA GLU A 95 32.36 -2.27 16.01
C GLU A 95 33.80 -1.85 15.68
N LEU A 96 34.72 -2.78 15.91
CA LEU A 96 36.14 -2.60 15.66
C LEU A 96 36.73 -3.93 15.14
N GLU A 97 37.30 -3.92 13.93
CA GLU A 97 37.88 -5.13 13.33
C GLU A 97 39.22 -5.52 13.99
N ASN A 98 40.02 -4.52 14.35
CA ASN A 98 41.30 -4.66 15.03
C ASN A 98 41.67 -3.33 15.70
N ALA A 99 42.68 -3.33 16.57
CA ALA A 99 43.06 -2.14 17.35
C ALA A 99 43.38 -0.89 16.50
N GLU A 100 43.85 -1.06 15.25
CA GLU A 100 44.22 0.03 14.36
C GLU A 100 43.05 0.52 13.47
N ALA A 101 42.01 -0.30 13.27
CA ALA A 101 40.85 0.04 12.44
C ALA A 101 40.07 1.24 13.03
N PRO A 102 39.39 2.06 12.20
CA PRO A 102 38.49 3.10 12.72
C PRO A 102 37.32 2.47 13.49
N LEU A 103 36.90 3.11 14.59
CA LEU A 103 35.71 2.70 15.33
C LEU A 103 34.46 3.06 14.53
N THR A 104 33.53 2.12 14.37
CA THR A 104 32.24 2.38 13.72
C THR A 104 31.08 2.12 14.69
N CYS A 105 29.92 2.74 14.45
CA CYS A 105 28.69 2.48 15.21
C CYS A 105 27.68 1.80 14.28
N LYS A 106 27.10 0.69 14.72
CA LYS A 106 26.17 -0.16 13.93
C LYS A 106 25.00 -0.61 14.79
N GLY A 107 23.88 -0.92 14.14
CA GLY A 107 22.69 -1.51 14.75
C GLY A 107 21.50 -1.37 13.78
N VAL A 108 20.47 -2.20 13.91
CA VAL A 108 19.31 -2.17 13.00
C VAL A 108 18.61 -0.82 13.09
N VAL A 109 18.10 -0.47 14.28
CA VAL A 109 17.39 0.80 14.52
C VAL A 109 18.29 2.00 14.34
N TYR A 110 19.56 1.93 14.79
CA TYR A 110 20.52 3.02 14.54
C TYR A 110 20.66 3.34 13.04
N ASN A 111 20.82 2.33 12.19
CA ASN A 111 20.96 2.53 10.75
C ASN A 111 19.65 2.94 10.08
N GLU A 112 18.53 2.38 10.53
CA GLU A 112 17.19 2.76 10.08
C GLU A 112 16.92 4.24 10.34
N MET A 113 17.15 4.70 11.58
CA MET A 113 16.91 6.09 11.96
C MET A 113 17.89 7.06 11.28
N LYS A 114 19.13 6.65 10.97
CA LYS A 114 20.01 7.43 10.06
C LYS A 114 19.38 7.61 8.69
N GLY A 115 18.72 6.57 8.17
CA GLY A 115 17.94 6.65 6.93
C GLY A 115 16.75 7.60 7.06
N VAL A 116 15.95 7.48 8.12
CA VAL A 116 14.80 8.37 8.38
C VAL A 116 15.23 9.83 8.48
N TYR A 117 16.27 10.14 9.25
CA TYR A 117 16.80 11.50 9.43
C TYR A 117 17.43 12.10 8.15
N SER A 118 17.77 11.27 7.16
CA SER A 118 18.23 11.73 5.85
C SER A 118 17.09 12.17 4.92
N SER A 119 15.84 11.79 5.23
CA SER A 119 14.65 12.18 4.48
C SER A 119 14.15 13.57 4.93
N PRO A 120 14.12 14.58 4.03
CA PRO A 120 13.62 15.91 4.38
C PRO A 120 12.14 15.89 4.80
N ASP A 121 11.31 15.07 4.15
CA ASP A 121 9.90 14.88 4.53
C ASP A 121 9.80 14.33 5.96
N SER A 122 10.52 13.25 6.29
CA SER A 122 10.48 12.66 7.64
C SER A 122 10.95 13.65 8.70
N LEU A 123 12.04 14.37 8.44
CA LEU A 123 12.55 15.40 9.33
C LEU A 123 11.56 16.56 9.52
N LEU A 124 10.84 16.96 8.46
CA LEU A 124 9.81 17.99 8.54
C LEU A 124 8.64 17.56 9.41
N LEU A 125 8.17 16.31 9.29
CA LEU A 125 7.10 15.76 10.12
C LEU A 125 7.53 15.72 11.59
N GLU A 126 8.71 15.17 11.86
CA GLU A 126 9.25 15.04 13.23
C GLU A 126 9.40 16.43 13.89
N ARG A 127 10.01 17.40 13.20
CA ARG A 127 10.17 18.77 13.74
C ARG A 127 8.83 19.51 13.87
N SER A 128 7.83 19.17 13.06
CA SER A 128 6.48 19.72 13.18
C SER A 128 5.76 19.20 14.42
N GLN A 129 5.89 17.90 14.74
CA GLN A 129 5.37 17.32 15.98
C GLN A 129 6.10 17.87 17.20
N GLN A 130 7.43 17.79 17.23
CA GLN A 130 8.24 18.24 18.36
C GLN A 130 8.06 19.73 18.64
N GLY A 131 7.93 20.54 17.59
CA GLY A 131 7.67 21.97 17.71
C GLY A 131 6.33 22.30 18.36
N LEU A 132 5.31 21.45 18.17
CA LEU A 132 3.99 21.62 18.79
C LEU A 132 3.97 21.14 20.24
N PHE A 133 4.71 20.09 20.58
CA PHE A 133 4.58 19.38 21.86
C PHE A 133 5.88 19.26 22.68
N PRO A 134 6.67 20.35 22.85
CA PRO A 134 8.03 20.30 23.39
C PRO A 134 8.14 19.86 24.87
N ASP A 135 7.06 19.95 25.65
CA ASP A 135 7.04 19.65 27.09
C ASP A 135 6.46 18.26 27.41
N THR A 136 6.19 17.45 26.39
CA THR A 136 5.62 16.10 26.51
C THR A 136 6.51 15.07 25.80
N THR A 137 6.15 13.78 25.87
CA THR A 137 6.86 12.72 25.16
C THR A 137 6.95 12.94 23.64
N TYR A 138 6.02 13.72 23.07
CA TYR A 138 5.98 14.03 21.64
C TYR A 138 7.02 15.08 21.21
N GLY A 139 7.68 15.73 22.18
CA GLY A 139 8.86 16.58 21.97
C GLY A 139 10.15 15.78 21.78
N LEU A 140 10.08 14.45 21.92
CA LEU A 140 11.17 13.50 21.76
C LEU A 140 10.89 12.60 20.55
N ASP A 141 11.92 11.89 20.11
CA ASP A 141 11.79 10.89 19.03
C ASP A 141 11.77 9.47 19.62
N SER A 142 10.59 8.84 19.59
CA SER A 142 10.40 7.45 20.03
C SER A 142 11.08 6.40 19.14
N GLY A 143 11.30 6.73 17.86
CA GLY A 143 12.05 5.93 16.90
C GLY A 143 13.55 6.00 17.17
N GLY A 144 14.02 7.17 17.62
CA GLY A 144 15.35 7.43 18.15
C GLY A 144 16.17 8.37 17.29
N ASP A 145 16.79 9.38 17.92
CA ASP A 145 17.72 10.26 17.25
C ASP A 145 19.08 9.57 17.12
N PRO A 146 19.66 9.43 15.91
CA PRO A 146 20.96 8.77 15.72
C PRO A 146 22.11 9.34 16.57
N SER A 147 22.04 10.63 16.93
CA SER A 147 23.03 11.26 17.80
C SER A 147 22.87 10.87 19.28
N VAL A 148 21.67 10.44 19.68
CA VAL A 148 21.29 10.10 21.07
C VAL A 148 21.21 8.58 21.29
N ILE A 149 20.83 7.79 20.29
CA ILE A 149 20.77 6.31 20.36
C ILE A 149 22.03 5.71 21.03
N PRO A 150 23.27 6.13 20.69
CA PRO A 150 24.49 5.61 21.31
C PRO A 150 24.68 5.92 22.81
N SER A 151 23.75 6.61 23.45
CA SER A 151 23.73 6.81 24.90
C SER A 151 22.89 5.77 25.64
N LEU A 152 22.05 5.00 24.94
CA LEU A 152 21.22 3.96 25.55
C LEU A 152 22.09 2.84 26.13
N THR A 153 21.90 2.52 27.41
CA THR A 153 22.56 1.38 28.03
C THR A 153 21.68 0.13 28.01
N TYR A 154 22.30 -1.05 28.05
CA TYR A 154 21.57 -2.31 28.19
C TYR A 154 20.81 -2.41 29.52
N GLY A 155 21.24 -1.68 30.56
CA GLY A 155 20.53 -1.62 31.85
C GLY A 155 19.19 -0.91 31.69
N ASP A 156 19.21 0.31 31.13
CA ASP A 156 18.00 1.12 30.89
C ASP A 156 17.05 0.38 29.94
N PHE A 157 17.59 -0.23 28.88
CA PHE A 157 16.84 -1.06 27.94
C PHE A 157 16.05 -2.20 28.63
N ARG A 158 16.68 -2.90 29.58
CA ARG A 158 16.01 -3.94 30.36
C ARG A 158 14.96 -3.37 31.31
N GLU A 159 15.31 -2.31 32.01
CA GLU A 159 14.42 -1.66 32.97
C GLU A 159 13.15 -1.13 32.30
N PHE A 160 13.27 -0.59 31.07
CA PHE A 160 12.12 -0.13 30.29
C PHE A 160 11.14 -1.26 29.97
N HIS A 161 11.63 -2.46 29.60
CA HIS A 161 10.76 -3.63 29.42
C HIS A 161 10.11 -4.03 30.74
N GLU A 162 10.90 -4.20 31.80
CA GLU A 162 10.41 -4.58 33.14
C GLU A 162 9.33 -3.59 33.66
N THR A 163 9.44 -2.31 33.29
CA THR A 163 8.53 -1.24 33.68
C THR A 163 7.25 -1.21 32.83
N TRP A 164 7.38 -1.17 31.50
CA TRP A 164 6.25 -0.86 30.60
C TRP A 164 5.58 -2.08 29.95
N TYR A 165 6.25 -3.24 29.91
CA TYR A 165 5.73 -4.48 29.31
C TYR A 165 5.02 -5.37 30.34
N HIS A 166 4.47 -4.76 31.39
CA HIS A 166 3.63 -5.43 32.38
C HIS A 166 2.16 -5.51 31.92
N PRO A 167 1.42 -6.61 32.17
CA PRO A 167 0.01 -6.73 31.80
C PRO A 167 -0.90 -5.61 32.30
N SER A 168 -0.60 -5.01 33.45
CA SER A 168 -1.36 -3.85 33.99
C SER A 168 -1.26 -2.59 33.12
N ASN A 169 -0.25 -2.48 32.25
CA ASN A 169 -0.10 -1.40 31.26
C ASN A 169 -0.58 -1.82 29.87
N ALA A 170 -1.01 -3.08 29.70
CA ALA A 170 -1.38 -3.65 28.42
C ALA A 170 -2.86 -3.49 28.10
N ARG A 171 -3.13 -3.20 26.83
CA ARG A 171 -4.44 -3.23 26.19
C ARG A 171 -4.43 -4.36 25.18
N ILE A 172 -5.17 -5.43 25.48
CA ILE A 172 -5.24 -6.63 24.64
C ILE A 172 -6.59 -6.63 23.93
N PHE A 173 -6.54 -6.67 22.60
CA PHE A 173 -7.72 -6.58 21.74
C PHE A 173 -7.84 -7.84 20.89
N PHE A 174 -9.06 -8.38 20.81
CA PHE A 174 -9.41 -9.50 19.94
C PHE A 174 -10.62 -9.13 19.09
N TYR A 175 -10.55 -9.44 17.80
CA TYR A 175 -11.63 -9.23 16.83
C TYR A 175 -11.78 -10.47 15.96
N GLY A 176 -13.01 -10.94 15.79
CA GLY A 176 -13.32 -12.12 14.98
C GLY A 176 -14.41 -12.98 15.59
N ASN A 177 -14.70 -14.08 14.91
CA ASN A 177 -15.78 -15.02 15.23
C ASN A 177 -15.31 -16.32 15.89
N ASP A 178 -14.04 -16.41 16.31
CA ASP A 178 -13.54 -17.51 17.14
C ASP A 178 -14.08 -17.42 18.59
N ASP A 179 -13.95 -18.52 19.35
CA ASP A 179 -14.51 -18.64 20.69
C ASP A 179 -13.84 -17.68 21.69
N PRO A 180 -14.58 -16.71 22.27
CA PRO A 180 -14.03 -15.81 23.28
C PRO A 180 -13.47 -16.53 24.51
N ALA A 181 -14.03 -17.66 24.91
CA ALA A 181 -13.54 -18.41 26.06
C ALA A 181 -12.12 -18.95 25.81
N LYS A 182 -11.83 -19.38 24.57
CA LYS A 182 -10.50 -19.85 24.19
C LYS A 182 -9.46 -18.74 24.22
N ARG A 183 -9.84 -17.52 23.84
CA ARG A 183 -8.97 -16.34 23.95
C ARG A 183 -8.56 -16.10 25.41
N LEU A 184 -9.52 -16.14 26.33
CA LEU A 184 -9.26 -15.97 27.77
C LEU A 184 -8.40 -17.11 28.35
N GLU A 185 -8.62 -18.35 27.91
CA GLU A 185 -7.78 -19.50 28.30
C GLU A 185 -6.32 -19.29 27.87
N ILE A 186 -6.08 -18.84 26.63
CA ILE A 186 -4.72 -18.53 26.13
C ILE A 186 -4.11 -17.41 26.99
N LEU A 187 -4.86 -16.33 27.23
CA LEU A 187 -4.37 -15.22 28.04
C LEU A 187 -4.04 -15.64 29.48
N GLU A 188 -4.82 -16.52 30.11
CA GLU A 188 -4.56 -17.00 31.47
C GLU A 188 -3.17 -17.63 31.61
N GLU A 189 -2.68 -18.35 30.60
CA GLU A 189 -1.33 -18.94 30.60
C GLU A 189 -0.22 -17.89 30.73
N TYR A 190 -0.43 -16.71 30.14
CA TYR A 190 0.54 -15.61 30.13
C TYR A 190 0.35 -14.67 31.32
N LEU A 191 -0.91 -14.31 31.62
CA LEU A 191 -1.25 -13.27 32.57
C LEU A 191 -1.38 -13.81 34.00
N GLY A 192 -1.80 -15.06 34.19
CA GLY A 192 -2.08 -15.65 35.51
C GLY A 192 -0.86 -15.76 36.43
N GLY A 193 0.36 -15.69 35.85
CA GLY A 193 1.61 -15.65 36.61
C GLY A 193 2.02 -14.27 37.12
N PHE A 194 1.40 -13.19 36.62
CA PHE A 194 1.71 -11.82 37.03
C PHE A 194 0.93 -11.43 38.29
N GLN A 195 1.59 -10.68 39.17
CA GLN A 195 0.92 -10.03 40.30
C GLN A 195 0.47 -8.64 39.89
N THR A 196 -0.69 -8.21 40.36
CA THR A 196 -1.09 -6.81 40.22
C THR A 196 -0.08 -5.92 40.93
N LEU A 197 0.43 -4.90 40.24
CA LEU A 197 1.30 -3.91 40.85
C LEU A 197 0.46 -3.05 41.81
N GLU A 198 0.86 -2.97 43.09
CA GLU A 198 0.21 -2.08 44.06
C GLU A 198 0.37 -0.60 43.66
N THR A 199 1.52 -0.26 43.04
CA THR A 199 1.84 1.07 42.53
C THR A 199 2.42 0.92 41.12
N PRO A 200 1.59 0.82 40.06
CA PRO A 200 2.10 0.74 38.70
C PRO A 200 2.81 2.06 38.31
N PRO A 201 3.87 1.99 37.48
CA PRO A 201 4.47 3.18 36.86
C PRO A 201 3.41 4.01 36.12
N ASP A 202 3.43 5.33 36.30
CA ASP A 202 2.49 6.23 35.63
C ASP A 202 2.91 6.43 34.17
N SER A 203 2.25 5.70 33.26
CA SER A 203 2.43 5.85 31.81
C SER A 203 1.55 6.95 31.20
N SER A 204 0.84 7.76 31.99
CA SER A 204 -0.05 8.79 31.45
C SER A 204 0.72 9.89 30.72
N ILE A 205 0.19 10.33 29.58
CA ILE A 205 0.81 11.37 28.75
C ILE A 205 0.21 12.70 29.17
N PRO A 206 0.93 13.72 29.68
CA PRO A 206 0.33 15.00 30.04
C PRO A 206 -0.12 15.80 28.80
N LEU A 207 -1.02 16.78 29.01
CA LEU A 207 -1.32 17.77 27.98
C LEU A 207 -0.17 18.77 27.84
N GLN A 208 0.14 19.15 26.61
CA GLN A 208 1.04 20.25 26.31
C GLN A 208 0.39 21.59 26.69
N PRO A 209 1.06 22.42 27.51
CA PRO A 209 0.60 23.76 27.79
C PRO A 209 0.47 24.62 26.52
N ALA A 210 -0.66 25.33 26.41
CA ALA A 210 -0.93 26.20 25.27
C ALA A 210 0.11 27.32 25.11
N PHE A 211 0.59 27.54 23.89
CA PHE A 211 1.52 28.65 23.63
C PHE A 211 0.84 30.01 23.74
N LYS A 212 1.59 31.01 24.23
CA LYS A 212 1.12 32.40 24.30
C LYS A 212 1.27 33.17 22.97
N LYS A 213 2.13 32.67 22.08
CA LYS A 213 2.43 33.24 20.76
C LYS A 213 2.93 32.14 19.83
N PRO A 214 2.72 32.28 18.51
CA PRO A 214 3.28 31.35 17.54
C PRO A 214 4.82 31.27 17.61
N VAL A 215 5.36 30.11 17.28
CA VAL A 215 6.80 29.81 17.25
C VAL A 215 7.25 29.62 15.79
N ARG A 216 8.49 30.01 15.47
CA ARG A 216 9.09 29.73 14.16
C ARG A 216 10.36 28.91 14.38
N ILE A 217 10.46 27.81 13.67
CA ILE A 217 11.58 26.87 13.71
C ILE A 217 12.18 26.84 12.31
N GLN A 218 13.50 26.95 12.23
CA GLN A 218 14.23 26.85 10.97
C GLN A 218 15.37 25.86 11.16
N GLU A 219 15.33 24.79 10.38
CA GLU A 219 16.31 23.71 10.36
C GLU A 219 16.91 23.58 8.97
N THR A 220 18.01 22.85 8.87
CA THR A 220 18.62 22.49 7.59
C THR A 220 18.56 20.99 7.35
N TYR A 221 18.53 20.57 6.08
CA TYR A 221 18.74 19.17 5.68
C TYR A 221 19.87 19.05 4.67
N ALA A 222 20.44 17.86 4.57
CA ALA A 222 21.53 17.59 3.65
C ALA A 222 21.00 17.55 2.21
N ALA A 223 21.48 18.48 1.37
CA ALA A 223 21.15 18.54 -0.04
C ALA A 223 22.34 18.06 -0.89
N GLY A 224 22.07 17.28 -1.94
CA GLY A 224 23.12 16.77 -2.84
C GLY A 224 23.45 17.67 -4.04
N ASP A 225 22.68 18.75 -4.25
CA ASP A 225 22.78 19.62 -5.43
C ASP A 225 22.43 21.08 -5.08
N ASP A 226 22.91 22.04 -5.87
CA ASP A 226 22.69 23.48 -5.71
C ASP A 226 21.23 23.89 -6.02
N ASP A 227 20.49 23.08 -6.77
CA ASP A 227 19.08 23.30 -7.14
C ASP A 227 18.06 22.75 -6.11
N ALA A 228 18.54 22.23 -4.98
CA ALA A 228 17.68 21.69 -3.93
C ALA A 228 16.69 22.74 -3.40
N LYS A 229 15.47 22.29 -3.10
CA LYS A 229 14.34 23.15 -2.73
C LYS A 229 13.99 23.05 -1.25
N ALA A 230 13.46 24.13 -0.68
CA ALA A 230 13.07 24.18 0.72
C ALA A 230 11.65 23.65 0.97
N PHE A 231 11.39 23.38 2.24
CA PHE A 231 10.10 22.92 2.75
C PHE A 231 9.59 23.92 3.78
N VAL A 232 8.27 24.10 3.84
CA VAL A 232 7.63 24.89 4.90
C VAL A 232 6.30 24.29 5.29
N THR A 233 6.05 24.18 6.59
CA THR A 233 4.74 23.82 7.15
C THR A 233 4.31 24.82 8.21
N VAL A 234 2.99 24.99 8.33
CA VAL A 234 2.34 25.65 9.45
C VAL A 234 1.54 24.58 10.19
N ASN A 235 1.78 24.46 11.49
CA ASN A 235 1.27 23.39 12.32
C ASN A 235 0.52 23.95 13.52
N TRP A 236 -0.57 23.33 13.92
CA TRP A 236 -1.40 23.71 15.06
C TRP A 236 -1.64 22.52 15.98
N ALA A 237 -1.49 22.72 17.29
CA ALA A 237 -2.03 21.80 18.27
C ALA A 237 -3.52 22.12 18.48
N LEU A 238 -4.35 21.11 18.39
CA LEU A 238 -5.80 21.21 18.53
C LEU A 238 -6.23 20.78 19.95
N PRO A 239 -7.40 21.23 20.44
CA PRO A 239 -7.84 20.89 21.78
C PRO A 239 -8.07 19.38 21.95
N GLU A 240 -7.73 18.86 23.14
CA GLU A 240 -8.10 17.49 23.56
C GLU A 240 -9.63 17.38 23.63
N GLY A 241 -10.19 16.25 23.20
CA GLY A 241 -11.65 16.05 23.21
C GLY A 241 -12.36 16.92 22.18
N SER A 242 -11.59 17.43 21.22
CA SER A 242 -12.08 18.12 20.05
C SER A 242 -13.11 17.27 19.31
N GLN A 243 -13.90 17.96 18.50
CA GLN A 243 -14.93 17.42 17.64
C GLN A 243 -14.28 16.57 16.53
N HIS A 244 -13.72 15.39 16.88
CA HIS A 244 -12.89 14.56 16.02
C HIS A 244 -13.48 14.45 14.62
N PHE A 245 -14.76 14.09 14.53
CA PHE A 245 -15.48 13.95 13.27
C PHE A 245 -15.60 15.27 12.50
N ALA A 246 -15.83 16.38 13.20
CA ALA A 246 -15.88 17.70 12.55
C ALA A 246 -14.51 18.11 12.02
N LEU A 247 -13.42 17.82 12.74
CA LEU A 247 -12.07 18.12 12.29
C LEU A 247 -11.66 17.24 11.11
N THR A 248 -12.03 15.96 11.11
CA THR A 248 -11.80 15.06 9.96
C THR A 248 -12.55 15.53 8.73
N VAL A 249 -13.82 15.93 8.87
CA VAL A 249 -14.58 16.53 7.77
C VAL A 249 -13.96 17.87 7.33
N LEU A 250 -13.49 18.70 8.27
CA LEU A 250 -12.84 19.97 7.95
C LEU A 250 -11.53 19.75 7.17
N ASP A 251 -10.72 18.77 7.55
CA ASP A 251 -9.51 18.40 6.79
C ASP A 251 -9.86 17.98 5.36
N HIS A 252 -10.90 17.16 5.19
CA HIS A 252 -11.38 16.79 3.85
C HIS A 252 -11.86 18.01 3.06
N ILE A 253 -12.57 18.96 3.70
CA ILE A 253 -12.97 20.23 3.06
C ILE A 253 -11.73 21.01 2.62
N LEU A 254 -10.74 21.21 3.49
CA LEU A 254 -9.59 22.06 3.20
C LEU A 254 -8.64 21.45 2.15
N THR A 255 -8.42 20.14 2.21
CA THR A 255 -7.30 19.49 1.51
C THR A 255 -7.62 18.13 0.87
N GLY A 256 -8.81 17.57 1.09
CA GLY A 256 -9.16 16.19 0.70
C GLY A 256 -9.18 15.89 -0.80
N THR A 257 -9.47 16.87 -1.65
CA THR A 257 -9.54 16.70 -3.12
C THR A 257 -8.74 17.79 -3.84
N SER A 258 -8.47 17.63 -5.14
CA SER A 258 -7.85 18.68 -5.96
C SER A 258 -8.69 19.96 -6.06
N GLY A 259 -10.02 19.85 -5.87
CA GLY A 259 -10.93 20.99 -5.78
C GLY A 259 -10.95 21.69 -4.42
N SER A 260 -10.44 21.05 -3.36
CA SER A 260 -10.47 21.59 -2.01
C SER A 260 -9.71 22.93 -1.93
N PRO A 261 -10.31 23.98 -1.34
CA PRO A 261 -9.84 25.36 -1.50
C PRO A 261 -8.41 25.61 -1.04
N LEU A 262 -7.95 25.01 0.07
CA LEU A 262 -6.59 25.23 0.57
C LEU A 262 -5.56 24.49 -0.29
N ARG A 263 -5.83 23.23 -0.64
CA ARG A 263 -4.97 22.46 -1.57
C ARG A 263 -4.87 23.16 -2.93
N LYS A 264 -6.01 23.55 -3.51
CA LYS A 264 -6.08 24.26 -4.78
C LYS A 264 -5.27 25.56 -4.75
N ALA A 265 -5.48 26.40 -3.73
CA ALA A 265 -4.76 27.67 -3.61
C ALA A 265 -3.24 27.47 -3.54
N LEU A 266 -2.76 26.45 -2.81
CA LEU A 266 -1.33 26.15 -2.70
C LEU A 266 -0.75 25.65 -4.02
N ILE A 267 -1.38 24.66 -4.66
CA ILE A 267 -0.90 24.09 -5.92
C ILE A 267 -0.94 25.11 -7.06
N GLU A 268 -2.04 25.86 -7.24
CA GLU A 268 -2.17 26.87 -8.31
C GLU A 268 -1.31 28.12 -8.10
N SER A 269 -0.63 28.24 -6.95
CA SER A 269 0.23 29.40 -6.66
C SER A 269 1.61 29.33 -7.31
N ASP A 270 2.03 28.14 -7.76
CA ASP A 270 3.39 27.84 -8.25
C ASP A 270 4.51 28.28 -7.27
N LEU A 271 4.20 28.38 -5.96
CA LEU A 271 5.18 28.76 -4.93
C LEU A 271 6.05 27.60 -4.45
N GLY A 272 5.63 26.37 -4.71
CA GLY A 272 6.30 25.11 -4.45
C GLY A 272 5.75 24.03 -5.38
N GLU A 273 6.33 22.83 -5.32
CA GLU A 273 6.03 21.75 -6.26
C GLU A 273 4.84 20.89 -5.81
N ASP A 274 4.66 20.71 -4.50
CA ASP A 274 3.61 19.85 -3.94
C ASP A 274 3.29 20.23 -2.49
N ILE A 275 2.20 19.69 -1.94
CA ILE A 275 1.78 19.85 -0.56
C ILE A 275 2.76 19.14 0.40
N ALA A 276 2.94 19.72 1.59
CA ALA A 276 3.67 19.13 2.71
C ALA A 276 2.88 19.23 4.02
N GLY A 277 3.28 18.43 5.02
CA GLY A 277 2.59 18.30 6.31
C GLY A 277 1.80 17.00 6.41
N PHE A 278 1.41 16.64 7.64
CA PHE A 278 0.66 15.41 7.93
C PHE A 278 -0.87 15.56 7.86
N GLY A 279 -1.40 16.72 7.46
CA GLY A 279 -2.84 16.96 7.51
C GLY A 279 -3.35 16.91 8.96
N LEU A 280 -4.47 16.25 9.21
CA LEU A 280 -4.98 15.99 10.57
C LEU A 280 -4.36 14.71 11.16
N GLU A 281 -3.61 14.86 12.26
CA GLU A 281 -3.07 13.76 13.06
C GLU A 281 -3.90 13.60 14.36
N THR A 282 -4.35 12.38 14.65
CA THR A 282 -5.29 12.07 15.73
C THR A 282 -4.83 10.95 16.68
N HIS A 283 -3.72 10.30 16.39
CA HIS A 283 -3.20 9.18 17.19
C HIS A 283 -2.37 9.62 18.41
N MET A 284 -2.18 10.93 18.62
CA MET A 284 -1.60 11.54 19.82
C MET A 284 -2.70 12.02 20.80
N ARG A 285 -2.34 12.30 22.05
CA ARG A 285 -3.29 12.76 23.08
C ARG A 285 -4.00 14.05 22.68
N GLN A 286 -3.27 15.01 22.10
CA GLN A 286 -3.83 16.20 21.48
C GLN A 286 -3.71 16.06 19.97
N PRO A 287 -4.81 16.18 19.21
CA PRO A 287 -4.73 16.18 17.76
C PRO A 287 -3.91 17.36 17.25
N ALA A 288 -3.37 17.23 16.04
CA ALA A 288 -2.62 18.29 15.39
C ALA A 288 -3.04 18.45 13.93
N TYR A 289 -2.93 19.66 13.40
CA TYR A 289 -3.11 19.93 11.97
C TYR A 289 -1.82 20.52 11.39
N SER A 290 -1.35 20.01 10.25
CA SER A 290 -0.15 20.50 9.56
C SER A 290 -0.38 20.63 8.07
N ILE A 291 -0.05 21.80 7.51
CA ILE A 291 -0.16 22.06 6.07
C ILE A 291 0.94 23.02 5.59
N GLY A 292 1.38 22.82 4.36
CA GLY A 292 2.43 23.61 3.74
C GLY A 292 2.79 23.14 2.34
N MET A 293 4.02 23.42 1.91
CA MET A 293 4.53 23.00 0.61
C MET A 293 5.98 22.50 0.68
N LYS A 294 6.30 21.57 -0.20
CA LYS A 294 7.65 21.11 -0.54
C LYS A 294 8.03 21.58 -1.95
N GLY A 295 9.32 21.57 -2.27
CA GLY A 295 9.79 22.04 -3.58
C GLY A 295 9.77 23.57 -3.73
N ALA A 296 9.83 24.33 -2.63
CA ALA A 296 9.71 25.78 -2.65
C ALA A 296 11.08 26.49 -2.67
N ASP A 297 11.19 27.60 -3.39
CA ASP A 297 12.37 28.47 -3.27
C ASP A 297 12.39 29.17 -1.89
N VAL A 298 13.56 29.30 -1.28
CA VAL A 298 13.72 29.93 0.06
C VAL A 298 13.04 31.31 0.18
N PRO A 299 13.09 32.21 -0.82
CA PRO A 299 12.37 33.50 -0.77
C PRO A 299 10.83 33.37 -0.79
N ASN A 300 10.28 32.24 -1.21
CA ASN A 300 8.84 32.00 -1.29
C ASN A 300 8.23 31.46 0.01
N LEU A 301 9.02 30.96 0.97
CA LEU A 301 8.49 30.33 2.19
C LEU A 301 7.57 31.26 3.01
N GLY A 302 7.89 32.55 3.09
CA GLY A 302 7.02 33.53 3.74
C GLY A 302 5.74 33.86 2.96
N LYS A 303 5.77 33.70 1.62
CA LYS A 303 4.58 33.88 0.77
C LYS A 303 3.62 32.71 0.94
N ILE A 304 4.14 31.49 1.07
CA ILE A 304 3.35 30.27 1.33
C ILE A 304 2.63 30.39 2.68
N GLU A 305 3.34 30.74 3.75
CA GLU A 305 2.74 31.00 5.07
C GLU A 305 1.61 32.03 4.97
N LYS A 306 1.83 33.14 4.25
CA LYS A 306 0.82 34.17 4.04
C LYS A 306 -0.38 33.68 3.22
N LEU A 307 -0.14 32.87 2.20
CA LEU A 307 -1.18 32.31 1.34
C LEU A 307 -2.11 31.38 2.13
N ILE A 308 -1.56 30.53 3.01
CA ILE A 308 -2.35 29.67 3.90
C ILE A 308 -3.32 30.52 4.73
N PHE A 309 -2.82 31.54 5.44
CA PHE A 309 -3.69 32.42 6.23
C PHE A 309 -4.71 33.17 5.38
N GLN A 310 -4.30 33.71 4.23
CA GLN A 310 -5.20 34.43 3.34
C GLN A 310 -6.35 33.55 2.86
N THR A 311 -6.07 32.29 2.52
CA THR A 311 -7.08 31.34 2.08
C THR A 311 -8.02 30.98 3.22
N LEU A 312 -7.50 30.67 4.42
CA LEU A 312 -8.33 30.40 5.60
C LEU A 312 -9.21 31.60 5.97
N GLU A 313 -8.67 32.83 5.96
CA GLU A 313 -9.42 34.06 6.21
C GLU A 313 -10.50 34.32 5.16
N ASN A 314 -10.23 34.00 3.89
CA ASN A 314 -11.22 34.10 2.82
C ASN A 314 -12.37 33.10 3.04
N LEU A 315 -12.07 31.85 3.41
CA LEU A 315 -13.09 30.85 3.73
C LEU A 315 -13.98 31.29 4.89
N VAL A 316 -13.39 31.88 5.94
CA VAL A 316 -14.15 32.44 7.06
C VAL A 316 -14.95 33.68 6.64
N ARG A 317 -14.42 34.55 5.79
CA ARG A 317 -15.13 35.79 5.39
C ARG A 317 -16.28 35.51 4.42
N ASP A 318 -16.00 34.73 3.39
CA ASP A 318 -16.86 34.55 2.21
C ASP A 318 -17.76 33.32 2.33
N GLY A 319 -17.42 32.40 3.24
CA GLY A 319 -18.10 31.12 3.46
C GLY A 319 -17.51 29.99 2.62
N ILE A 320 -17.72 28.77 3.09
CA ILE A 320 -17.36 27.54 2.38
C ILE A 320 -18.50 27.16 1.43
N ASP A 321 -18.20 26.68 0.23
CA ASP A 321 -19.22 26.20 -0.69
C ASP A 321 -20.04 25.06 -0.05
N ARG A 322 -21.37 25.15 -0.14
CA ARG A 322 -22.24 24.16 0.50
C ARG A 322 -22.10 22.78 -0.13
N GLY A 323 -21.85 22.72 -1.43
CA GLY A 323 -21.63 21.46 -2.11
C GLY A 323 -20.34 20.78 -1.65
N ASP A 324 -19.30 21.55 -1.33
CA ASP A 324 -18.04 21.02 -0.78
C ASP A 324 -18.23 20.46 0.64
N ILE A 325 -19.03 21.14 1.48
CA ILE A 325 -19.41 20.63 2.80
C ILE A 325 -20.21 19.32 2.68
N GLU A 326 -21.22 19.30 1.81
CA GLU A 326 -22.03 18.10 1.58
C GLU A 326 -21.19 16.95 1.01
N ALA A 327 -20.25 17.24 0.11
CA ALA A 327 -19.33 16.25 -0.46
C ALA A 327 -18.45 15.65 0.63
N ALA A 328 -17.79 16.50 1.43
CA ALA A 328 -16.91 16.04 2.50
C ALA A 328 -17.65 15.21 3.57
N LEU A 329 -18.86 15.64 3.94
CA LEU A 329 -19.69 14.91 4.90
C LEU A 329 -20.15 13.56 4.33
N ASN A 330 -20.54 13.51 3.06
CA ASN A 330 -20.91 12.25 2.39
C ASN A 330 -19.72 11.31 2.29
N SER A 331 -18.55 11.80 1.85
CA SER A 331 -17.32 11.00 1.76
C SER A 331 -16.93 10.41 3.12
N PHE A 332 -16.96 11.22 4.18
CA PHE A 332 -16.63 10.77 5.54
C PHE A 332 -17.64 9.74 6.08
N GLU A 333 -18.95 9.98 5.91
CA GLU A 333 -19.96 8.98 6.29
C GLU A 333 -19.81 7.68 5.49
N PHE A 334 -19.51 7.80 4.19
CA PHE A 334 -19.31 6.66 3.32
C PHE A 334 -18.10 5.84 3.78
N GLU A 335 -16.96 6.48 4.07
CA GLU A 335 -15.75 5.83 4.59
C GLU A 335 -16.01 5.08 5.91
N LEU A 336 -16.70 5.73 6.86
CA LEU A 336 -17.05 5.11 8.15
C LEU A 336 -17.93 3.85 7.97
N ARG A 337 -18.88 3.89 7.04
CA ARG A 337 -19.78 2.75 6.78
C ARG A 337 -19.11 1.66 5.96
N GLU A 338 -18.35 2.04 4.95
CA GLU A 338 -17.66 1.12 4.05
C GLU A 338 -16.57 0.36 4.80
N ASN A 339 -15.80 1.07 5.65
CA ASN A 339 -14.69 0.52 6.44
C ASN A 339 -13.81 -0.42 5.59
N ASN A 340 -13.52 0.03 4.36
CA ASN A 340 -12.81 -0.72 3.34
C ASN A 340 -11.36 -0.24 3.24
N HIS A 341 -10.51 -0.88 4.04
CA HIS A 341 -9.07 -0.60 4.08
C HIS A 341 -8.28 -1.57 3.19
N GLY A 342 -8.91 -2.11 2.14
CA GLY A 342 -8.30 -3.05 1.20
C GLY A 342 -7.81 -4.33 1.89
N SER A 343 -6.49 -4.55 1.86
CA SER A 343 -5.85 -5.72 2.48
C SER A 343 -5.63 -5.57 3.98
N CYS A 344 -5.74 -4.36 4.54
CA CYS A 344 -5.66 -4.15 5.98
C CYS A 344 -6.87 -4.80 6.67
N PRO A 345 -6.69 -5.66 7.69
CA PRO A 345 -7.82 -6.27 8.38
C PRO A 345 -8.70 -5.22 9.08
N GLN A 346 -10.02 -5.30 8.89
CA GLN A 346 -10.98 -4.39 9.55
C GLN A 346 -10.84 -4.38 11.08
N GLY A 347 -10.53 -5.53 11.69
CA GLY A 347 -10.28 -5.60 13.13
C GLY A 347 -9.07 -4.77 13.59
N LEU A 348 -8.04 -4.64 12.74
CA LEU A 348 -6.88 -3.79 13.02
C LEU A 348 -7.28 -2.31 12.96
N SER A 349 -8.00 -1.90 11.92
CA SER A 349 -8.50 -0.51 11.82
C SER A 349 -9.37 -0.14 13.01
N VAL A 350 -10.33 -0.99 13.38
CA VAL A 350 -11.19 -0.78 14.58
C VAL A 350 -10.34 -0.66 15.84
N MET A 351 -9.34 -1.53 16.03
CA MET A 351 -8.44 -1.43 17.18
C MET A 351 -7.68 -0.10 17.22
N LEU A 352 -7.13 0.34 16.09
CA LEU A 352 -6.38 1.60 16.01
C LEU A 352 -7.28 2.81 16.32
N THR A 353 -8.50 2.85 15.78
CA THR A 353 -9.51 3.87 16.10
C THR A 353 -9.88 3.85 17.60
N MET A 354 -10.06 2.67 18.19
CA MET A 354 -10.32 2.56 19.63
C MET A 354 -9.14 3.07 20.46
N LEU A 355 -7.89 2.88 20.02
CA LEU A 355 -6.71 3.31 20.75
C LEU A 355 -6.55 4.83 20.85
N GLU A 356 -7.15 5.61 19.94
CA GLU A 356 -7.17 7.08 20.02
C GLU A 356 -7.90 7.60 21.27
N THR A 357 -8.75 6.77 21.89
CA THR A 357 -9.44 7.10 23.15
C THR A 357 -9.04 6.17 24.29
N TRP A 358 -8.93 4.86 24.02
CA TRP A 358 -8.59 3.86 25.03
C TRP A 358 -7.22 4.07 25.67
N LEU A 359 -6.23 4.55 24.91
CA LEU A 359 -4.87 4.77 25.39
C LEU A 359 -4.81 5.88 26.46
N TYR A 360 -5.73 6.84 26.37
CA TYR A 360 -5.84 8.00 27.25
C TYR A 360 -6.99 7.85 28.27
N ASP A 361 -7.39 6.60 28.52
CA ASP A 361 -8.31 6.20 29.58
C ASP A 361 -9.75 6.75 29.39
N TRP A 362 -10.13 6.99 28.13
CA TRP A 362 -11.50 7.32 27.72
C TRP A 362 -12.25 6.07 27.26
N ASP A 363 -13.56 6.21 27.04
CA ASP A 363 -14.38 5.12 26.50
C ASP A 363 -13.91 4.76 25.08
N PRO A 364 -13.39 3.52 24.87
CA PRO A 364 -12.82 3.10 23.60
C PRO A 364 -13.86 3.04 22.47
N LEU A 365 -15.16 2.99 22.79
CA LEU A 365 -16.22 2.81 21.80
C LEU A 365 -16.68 4.12 21.17
N VAL A 366 -16.29 5.29 21.70
CA VAL A 366 -16.83 6.59 21.25
C VAL A 366 -16.60 6.82 19.76
N LEU A 367 -15.40 6.49 19.25
CA LEU A 367 -15.06 6.68 17.83
C LEU A 367 -15.43 5.47 16.98
N ALA A 368 -15.33 4.25 17.53
CA ALA A 368 -15.68 3.02 16.82
C ALA A 368 -17.21 2.87 16.59
N ALA A 369 -18.03 3.34 17.53
CA ALA A 369 -19.50 3.42 17.43
C ALA A 369 -19.94 4.76 16.83
N TYR A 370 -19.50 5.01 15.60
CA TYR A 370 -19.53 6.32 14.93
C TYR A 370 -20.92 6.94 14.70
N GLU A 371 -22.02 6.17 14.79
CA GLU A 371 -23.37 6.66 14.46
C GLU A 371 -23.79 7.87 15.31
N THR A 372 -23.53 7.82 16.63
CA THR A 372 -23.93 8.90 17.54
C THR A 372 -23.08 10.18 17.32
N PRO A 373 -21.73 10.10 17.27
CA PRO A 373 -20.91 11.27 16.91
C PRO A 373 -21.26 11.86 15.54
N LEU A 374 -21.52 11.04 14.53
CA LEU A 374 -21.89 11.49 13.19
C LEU A 374 -23.25 12.20 13.19
N ALA A 375 -24.25 11.67 13.90
CA ALA A 375 -25.55 12.31 14.05
C ALA A 375 -25.42 13.66 14.78
N GLY A 376 -24.57 13.73 15.81
CA GLY A 376 -24.25 14.97 16.52
C GLY A 376 -23.64 16.04 15.61
N LEU A 377 -22.69 15.65 14.75
CA LEU A 377 -22.11 16.56 13.75
C LEU A 377 -23.16 17.06 12.75
N LYS A 378 -24.00 16.16 12.22
CA LYS A 378 -25.10 16.53 11.31
C LYS A 378 -26.08 17.51 11.95
N GLN A 379 -26.42 17.29 13.23
CA GLN A 379 -27.28 18.20 13.98
C GLN A 379 -26.62 19.57 14.15
N ALA A 380 -25.34 19.61 14.56
CA ALA A 380 -24.60 20.86 14.71
C ALA A 380 -24.55 21.67 13.40
N LEU A 381 -24.34 21.01 12.25
CA LEU A 381 -24.39 21.65 10.93
C LEU A 381 -25.76 22.17 10.56
N SER A 382 -26.83 21.46 10.94
CA SER A 382 -28.21 21.91 10.69
C SER A 382 -28.59 23.14 11.52
N GLU A 383 -28.06 23.23 12.74
CA GLU A 383 -28.32 24.34 13.67
C GLU A 383 -27.42 25.56 13.37
N ASN A 384 -26.20 25.33 12.88
CA ASN A 384 -25.24 26.36 12.52
C ASN A 384 -24.64 26.14 11.11
N PRO A 385 -25.15 26.83 10.07
CA PRO A 385 -24.58 26.76 8.72
C PRO A 385 -23.15 27.29 8.58
N ARG A 386 -22.62 27.99 9.60
CA ARG A 386 -21.26 28.55 9.63
C ARG A 386 -20.29 27.77 10.53
N TYR A 387 -20.69 26.56 10.90
CA TYR A 387 -19.97 25.73 11.87
C TYR A 387 -18.50 25.51 11.50
N PHE A 388 -18.21 25.17 10.23
CA PHE A 388 -16.83 24.91 9.79
C PHE A 388 -15.99 26.19 9.71
N GLU A 389 -16.58 27.33 9.34
CA GLU A 389 -15.92 28.63 9.38
C GLU A 389 -15.52 29.01 10.81
N GLU A 390 -16.39 28.75 11.79
CA GLU A 390 -16.08 28.97 13.21
C GLU A 390 -14.95 28.04 13.69
N LEU A 391 -14.87 26.81 13.18
CA LEU A 391 -13.76 25.89 13.48
C LEU A 391 -12.45 26.36 12.88
N ILE A 392 -12.43 26.86 11.65
CA ILE A 392 -11.25 27.47 11.03
C ILE A 392 -10.81 28.69 11.86
N GLU A 393 -11.75 29.57 12.19
CA GLU A 393 -11.47 30.79 12.95
C GLU A 393 -10.89 30.48 14.33
N THR A 394 -11.49 29.54 15.06
CA THR A 394 -11.10 29.21 16.44
C THR A 394 -9.84 28.36 16.51
N ASN A 395 -9.77 27.27 15.73
CA ASN A 395 -8.73 26.26 15.88
C ASN A 395 -7.48 26.54 15.05
N LEU A 396 -7.59 27.32 13.97
CA LEU A 396 -6.47 27.63 13.07
C LEU A 396 -6.09 29.12 13.12
N ILE A 397 -6.99 30.04 12.75
CA ILE A 397 -6.63 31.46 12.61
C ILE A 397 -6.25 32.09 13.96
N ASN A 398 -7.12 31.94 14.96
CA ASN A 398 -6.96 32.57 16.28
C ASN A 398 -6.18 31.71 17.29
N ASN A 399 -5.74 30.50 16.90
CA ASN A 399 -5.01 29.61 17.78
C ASN A 399 -3.51 29.99 17.83
N PRO A 400 -2.99 30.47 18.98
CA PRO A 400 -1.59 30.86 19.13
C PRO A 400 -0.66 29.66 19.34
N HIS A 401 -1.19 28.47 19.62
CA HIS A 401 -0.44 27.22 19.73
C HIS A 401 -0.10 26.68 18.35
N ARG A 402 0.75 27.44 17.67
CA ARG A 402 1.10 27.25 16.28
C ARG A 402 2.61 27.34 16.09
N THR A 403 3.15 26.47 15.26
CA THR A 403 4.52 26.57 14.76
C THR A 403 4.56 26.78 13.26
N THR A 404 5.56 27.51 12.77
CA THR A 404 5.99 27.42 11.37
C THR A 404 7.35 26.76 11.33
N VAL A 405 7.46 25.61 10.66
CA VAL A 405 8.73 24.89 10.48
C VAL A 405 9.21 25.14 9.05
N ARG A 406 10.49 25.50 8.91
CA ARG A 406 11.16 25.69 7.63
C ARG A 406 12.38 24.80 7.55
N LEU A 407 12.48 24.05 6.47
CA LEU A 407 13.59 23.16 6.22
C LEU A 407 14.36 23.65 4.99
N ILE A 408 15.57 24.13 5.23
CA ILE A 408 16.40 24.78 4.22
C ILE A 408 17.46 23.79 3.73
N PRO A 409 17.65 23.63 2.40
CA PRO A 409 18.72 22.80 1.87
C PRO A 409 20.08 23.36 2.27
N ASP A 410 20.97 22.50 2.77
CA ASP A 410 22.35 22.82 3.08
C ASP A 410 23.27 21.78 2.41
N PRO A 411 24.00 22.15 1.34
CA PRO A 411 24.83 21.21 0.59
C PRO A 411 26.06 20.73 1.38
N THR A 412 26.40 21.40 2.49
CA THR A 412 27.55 21.04 3.32
C THR A 412 27.16 20.28 4.58
N LYS A 413 25.86 20.13 4.87
CA LYS A 413 25.42 19.50 6.13
C LYS A 413 25.86 18.04 6.24
N ALA A 414 25.72 17.23 5.17
CA ALA A 414 26.15 15.83 5.18
C ALA A 414 27.65 15.69 5.51
N GLU A 415 28.52 16.44 4.81
CA GLU A 415 29.97 16.40 5.05
C GLU A 415 30.32 16.84 6.48
N ARG A 416 29.64 17.88 7.00
CA ARG A 416 29.84 18.32 8.39
C ARG A 416 29.41 17.25 9.39
N GLU A 417 28.23 16.65 9.21
CA GLU A 417 27.72 15.60 10.09
C GLU A 417 28.60 14.34 10.05
N GLU A 418 29.08 13.93 8.87
CA GLU A 418 30.04 12.83 8.74
C GLU A 418 31.37 13.13 9.44
N THR A 419 31.86 14.37 9.33
CA THR A 419 33.09 14.79 10.01
C THR A 419 32.92 14.84 11.52
N GLU A 420 31.79 15.35 12.01
CA GLU A 420 31.43 15.39 13.44
C GLU A 420 31.26 13.98 14.00
N ASP A 421 30.60 13.07 13.27
CA ASP A 421 30.47 11.66 13.63
C ASP A 421 31.83 10.95 13.68
N ALA A 422 32.68 11.15 12.67
CA ALA A 422 34.01 10.57 12.63
C ALA A 422 34.89 11.07 13.79
N ALA A 423 34.84 12.39 14.09
CA ALA A 423 35.55 12.98 15.21
C ALA A 423 35.04 12.44 16.56
N ARG A 424 33.72 12.28 16.72
CA ARG A 424 33.09 11.69 17.90
C ARG A 424 33.55 10.24 18.11
N LEU A 425 33.50 9.42 17.06
CA LEU A 425 33.94 8.02 17.12
C LEU A 425 35.43 7.90 17.40
N GLN A 426 36.26 8.78 16.83
CA GLN A 426 37.69 8.83 17.14
C GLN A 426 37.94 9.21 18.60
N ALA A 427 37.25 10.22 19.12
CA ALA A 427 37.37 10.62 20.53
C ALA A 427 36.95 9.50 21.50
N VAL A 428 35.89 8.75 21.15
CA VAL A 428 35.50 7.54 21.90
C VAL A 428 36.63 6.51 21.86
N LYS A 429 37.17 6.20 20.68
CA LYS A 429 38.28 5.25 20.53
C LYS A 429 39.51 5.66 21.34
N ASP A 430 39.89 6.94 21.31
CA ASP A 430 41.05 7.47 22.03
C ASP A 430 40.87 7.41 23.56
N ALA A 431 39.62 7.44 24.04
CA ALA A 431 39.28 7.29 25.46
C ALA A 431 39.28 5.83 25.93
N MET A 432 39.25 4.84 25.01
CA MET A 432 39.20 3.43 25.37
C MET A 432 40.56 2.92 25.89
N ILE A 433 40.55 2.20 27.01
CA ILE A 433 41.75 1.48 27.49
C ILE A 433 41.98 0.20 26.65
N PRO A 434 43.20 -0.38 26.64
CA PRO A 434 43.48 -1.60 25.85
C PRO A 434 42.51 -2.76 26.10
N ASP A 435 42.05 -2.94 27.33
CA ASP A 435 41.05 -3.96 27.68
C ASP A 435 39.65 -3.66 27.12
N GLU A 436 39.29 -2.39 26.92
CA GLU A 436 38.03 -2.00 26.25
C GLU A 436 38.11 -2.25 24.75
N ILE A 437 39.23 -1.90 24.12
CA ILE A 437 39.49 -2.19 22.70
C ILE A 437 39.38 -3.69 22.44
N ALA A 438 40.05 -4.52 23.25
CA ALA A 438 39.98 -5.97 23.14
C ALA A 438 38.54 -6.50 23.33
N ARG A 439 37.80 -5.97 24.33
CA ARG A 439 36.40 -6.36 24.57
C ARG A 439 35.47 -6.00 23.41
N THR A 440 35.66 -4.85 22.77
CA THR A 440 34.86 -4.42 21.61
C THR A 440 35.10 -5.32 20.41
N ILE A 441 36.36 -5.66 20.10
CA ILE A 441 36.70 -6.59 19.01
C ILE A 441 36.06 -7.96 19.27
N THR A 442 36.26 -8.53 20.47
CA THR A 442 35.68 -9.84 20.82
C THR A 442 34.14 -9.82 20.82
N ALA A 443 33.51 -8.71 21.22
CA ALA A 443 32.06 -8.58 21.18
C ALA A 443 31.51 -8.54 19.75
N ALA A 444 32.20 -7.84 18.84
CA ALA A 444 31.87 -7.79 17.42
C ALA A 444 32.03 -9.15 16.74
N GLU A 445 33.15 -9.83 16.96
CA GLU A 445 33.40 -11.20 16.45
C GLU A 445 32.31 -12.16 16.91
N ARG A 446 31.99 -12.14 18.22
CA ARG A 446 30.95 -12.99 18.79
C ARG A 446 29.57 -12.68 18.22
N LEU A 447 29.24 -11.40 18.01
CA LEU A 447 27.95 -11.01 17.42
C LEU A 447 27.85 -11.52 15.98
N LEU A 448 28.91 -11.36 15.19
CA LEU A 448 28.99 -11.86 13.82
C LEU A 448 28.86 -13.39 13.75
N ASP A 449 29.52 -14.12 14.65
CA ASP A 449 29.41 -15.58 14.74
C ASP A 449 27.97 -16.00 15.10
N MET A 450 27.33 -15.30 16.04
CA MET A 450 25.94 -15.55 16.41
C MET A 450 24.97 -15.32 15.25
N GLN A 451 25.18 -14.25 14.47
CA GLN A 451 24.39 -13.94 13.28
C GLN A 451 24.54 -15.01 12.20
N LYS A 452 25.78 -15.43 11.91
CA LYS A 452 26.09 -16.43 10.87
C LYS A 452 25.68 -17.85 11.23
N ALA A 453 25.65 -18.21 12.51
CA ALA A 453 25.25 -19.55 12.94
C ALA A 453 23.82 -19.87 12.44
N ALA A 454 23.51 -21.10 12.07
CA ALA A 454 22.09 -21.47 11.85
C ALA A 454 21.37 -21.64 13.21
N ASP A 455 20.06 -21.38 13.25
CA ASP A 455 19.28 -21.84 14.39
C ASP A 455 19.29 -23.37 14.48
N SER A 456 19.33 -23.89 15.70
CA SER A 456 19.37 -25.34 15.88
C SER A 456 18.06 -25.99 15.39
N PRO A 457 18.10 -27.20 14.79
CA PRO A 457 16.87 -27.88 14.36
C PRO A 457 15.85 -28.09 15.50
N ALA A 458 16.31 -28.21 16.74
CA ALA A 458 15.44 -28.31 17.91
C ALA A 458 14.73 -26.98 18.21
N ALA A 459 15.41 -25.84 18.09
CA ALA A 459 14.81 -24.51 18.25
C ALA A 459 13.80 -24.22 17.13
N VAL A 460 14.12 -24.56 15.87
CA VAL A 460 13.20 -24.40 14.73
C VAL A 460 11.90 -25.17 14.94
N LYS A 461 11.98 -26.38 15.51
CA LYS A 461 10.80 -27.19 15.84
C LYS A 461 9.93 -26.65 16.98
N THR A 462 10.38 -25.64 17.72
CA THR A 462 9.53 -25.02 18.77
C THR A 462 8.48 -24.09 18.18
N ILE A 463 8.73 -23.48 17.02
CA ILE A 463 7.73 -22.62 16.37
C ILE A 463 6.58 -23.47 15.87
N PRO A 464 5.33 -23.08 16.19
CA PRO A 464 4.17 -23.77 15.66
C PRO A 464 4.12 -23.62 14.14
N LEU A 465 3.97 -24.74 13.45
CA LEU A 465 3.76 -24.81 12.01
C LEU A 465 2.43 -25.50 11.76
N LEU A 466 1.58 -24.89 10.93
CA LEU A 466 0.37 -25.57 10.47
C LEU A 466 0.73 -26.86 9.75
N ARG A 467 -0.09 -27.87 9.92
CA ARG A 467 -0.02 -29.12 9.16
C ARG A 467 -0.98 -29.05 7.99
N ARG A 468 -0.77 -29.90 6.98
CA ARG A 468 -1.66 -29.99 5.81
C ARG A 468 -3.13 -30.19 6.19
N ASN A 469 -3.41 -30.87 7.30
CA ASN A 469 -4.77 -31.12 7.79
C ASN A 469 -5.41 -29.90 8.47
N ASP A 470 -4.63 -28.90 8.89
CA ASP A 470 -5.14 -27.64 9.44
C ASP A 470 -5.60 -26.69 8.32
N LEU A 471 -5.19 -26.95 7.08
CA LEU A 471 -5.63 -26.23 5.90
C LEU A 471 -7.05 -26.66 5.54
N ARG A 472 -7.90 -25.67 5.26
CA ARG A 472 -9.26 -25.95 4.83
C ARG A 472 -9.22 -26.75 3.52
N LYS A 473 -9.99 -27.84 3.45
CA LYS A 473 -10.07 -28.68 2.25
C LYS A 473 -10.99 -28.12 1.18
N GLU A 474 -12.08 -27.49 1.61
CA GLU A 474 -13.10 -26.95 0.71
C GLU A 474 -12.88 -25.46 0.42
N ILE A 475 -13.18 -25.04 -0.81
CA ILE A 475 -13.22 -23.63 -1.20
C ILE A 475 -14.34 -22.88 -0.49
N ARG A 476 -14.22 -21.54 -0.47
CA ARG A 476 -15.33 -20.65 -0.13
C ARG A 476 -16.14 -20.33 -1.39
N ILE A 477 -17.45 -20.55 -1.31
CA ILE A 477 -18.41 -20.18 -2.34
C ILE A 477 -18.88 -18.75 -2.07
N ILE A 478 -18.97 -17.96 -3.14
CA ILE A 478 -19.54 -16.62 -3.10
C ILE A 478 -20.96 -16.76 -3.69
N PRO A 479 -22.02 -16.34 -2.97
CA PRO A 479 -23.38 -16.46 -3.47
C PRO A 479 -23.54 -15.59 -4.72
N ARG A 480 -24.10 -16.17 -5.78
CA ARG A 480 -24.37 -15.50 -7.05
C ARG A 480 -25.74 -15.90 -7.57
N GLU A 481 -26.54 -14.91 -7.92
CA GLU A 481 -27.76 -15.04 -8.73
C GLU A 481 -27.50 -14.43 -10.11
N ILE A 482 -28.05 -15.03 -11.17
CA ILE A 482 -27.90 -14.53 -12.54
C ILE A 482 -29.29 -14.21 -13.09
N GLU A 483 -29.43 -13.00 -13.63
CA GLU A 483 -30.64 -12.54 -14.31
C GLU A 483 -30.28 -11.98 -15.69
N THR A 484 -31.02 -12.38 -16.72
CA THR A 484 -30.74 -11.98 -18.11
C THR A 484 -31.82 -11.03 -18.61
N PHE A 485 -31.38 -9.90 -19.14
CA PHE A 485 -32.18 -8.88 -19.82
C PHE A 485 -31.85 -8.91 -21.33
N GLU A 486 -32.57 -8.12 -22.13
CA GLU A 486 -32.38 -8.10 -23.59
C GLU A 486 -30.96 -7.68 -24.02
N ASN A 487 -30.32 -6.81 -23.26
CA ASN A 487 -29.02 -6.19 -23.56
C ASN A 487 -27.96 -6.38 -22.45
N ALA A 488 -28.29 -7.11 -21.38
CA ALA A 488 -27.41 -7.26 -20.24
C ALA A 488 -27.59 -8.60 -19.52
N THR A 489 -26.49 -9.13 -19.01
CA THR A 489 -26.49 -10.19 -18.00
C THR A 489 -26.09 -9.59 -16.64
N VAL A 490 -26.96 -9.72 -15.64
CA VAL A 490 -26.77 -9.16 -14.30
C VAL A 490 -26.41 -10.28 -13.33
N LEU A 491 -25.30 -10.12 -12.62
CA LEU A 491 -24.85 -10.97 -11.52
C LEU A 491 -25.15 -10.23 -10.22
N PHE A 492 -25.97 -10.82 -9.36
CA PHE A 492 -26.27 -10.29 -8.03
C PHE A 492 -25.59 -11.15 -6.96
N HIS A 493 -24.84 -10.50 -6.07
CA HIS A 493 -24.19 -11.15 -4.93
C HIS A 493 -24.78 -10.62 -3.63
N ASP A 494 -25.59 -11.48 -2.98
CA ASP A 494 -26.14 -11.22 -1.65
C ASP A 494 -25.02 -11.32 -0.60
N LEU A 495 -24.47 -10.16 -0.24
CA LEU A 495 -23.42 -10.02 0.75
C LEU A 495 -23.77 -8.84 1.66
N PHE A 496 -23.45 -8.96 2.95
CA PHE A 496 -23.57 -7.84 3.87
C PHE A 496 -22.63 -6.70 3.46
N THR A 497 -23.19 -5.55 3.12
CA THR A 497 -22.44 -4.36 2.66
C THR A 497 -22.69 -3.13 3.54
N GLY A 498 -23.43 -3.26 4.64
CA GLY A 498 -23.68 -2.13 5.54
C GLY A 498 -24.57 -1.05 4.92
N GLY A 499 -25.42 -1.41 3.96
CA GLY A 499 -26.28 -0.47 3.23
C GLY A 499 -25.58 0.26 2.08
N ILE A 500 -24.50 -0.32 1.54
CA ILE A 500 -23.79 0.15 0.34
C ILE A 500 -24.14 -0.76 -0.83
N ALA A 501 -24.40 -0.17 -1.99
CA ALA A 501 -24.51 -0.88 -3.26
C ALA A 501 -23.25 -0.66 -4.09
N TYR A 502 -22.63 -1.76 -4.52
CA TYR A 502 -21.55 -1.75 -5.50
C TYR A 502 -22.11 -2.17 -6.86
N VAL A 503 -21.86 -1.35 -7.88
CA VAL A 503 -22.35 -1.57 -9.25
C VAL A 503 -21.18 -1.47 -10.22
N ASP A 504 -20.90 -2.55 -10.94
CA ASP A 504 -19.89 -2.57 -12.00
C ASP A 504 -20.56 -2.85 -13.35
N ILE A 505 -20.46 -1.94 -14.32
CA ILE A 505 -20.98 -2.11 -15.68
C ILE A 505 -19.81 -2.44 -16.61
N GLY A 506 -19.75 -3.70 -17.06
CA GLY A 506 -18.72 -4.22 -17.95
C GLY A 506 -19.14 -4.17 -19.42
N PHE A 507 -18.52 -3.29 -20.19
CA PHE A 507 -18.66 -3.19 -21.65
C PHE A 507 -17.72 -4.17 -22.34
N ASP A 508 -18.22 -4.97 -23.30
CA ASP A 508 -17.38 -5.89 -24.06
C ASP A 508 -16.47 -5.12 -25.03
N LEU A 509 -15.16 -5.32 -24.91
CA LEU A 509 -14.18 -4.66 -25.78
C LEU A 509 -14.08 -5.31 -27.16
N HIS A 510 -14.54 -6.55 -27.34
CA HIS A 510 -14.47 -7.24 -28.63
C HIS A 510 -15.37 -6.63 -29.71
N VAL A 511 -16.20 -5.64 -29.37
CA VAL A 511 -16.91 -4.79 -30.34
C VAL A 511 -16.01 -3.77 -31.05
N LEU A 512 -14.77 -3.61 -30.57
CA LEU A 512 -13.77 -2.68 -31.07
C LEU A 512 -12.74 -3.38 -31.97
N ASP A 513 -12.21 -2.62 -32.92
CA ASP A 513 -11.07 -3.02 -33.73
C ASP A 513 -9.76 -2.83 -32.93
N ALA A 514 -8.66 -3.50 -33.32
CA ALA A 514 -7.42 -3.48 -32.55
C ALA A 514 -6.81 -2.06 -32.42
N ASP A 515 -6.97 -1.21 -33.42
CA ASP A 515 -6.54 0.20 -33.46
C ASP A 515 -7.45 1.15 -32.66
N GLU A 516 -8.54 0.64 -32.09
CA GLU A 516 -9.42 1.37 -31.17
C GLU A 516 -9.06 1.12 -29.70
N LEU A 517 -8.37 0.02 -29.39
CA LEU A 517 -8.01 -0.35 -28.02
C LEU A 517 -7.19 0.72 -27.28
N PRO A 518 -6.19 1.39 -27.89
CA PRO A 518 -5.42 2.42 -27.18
C PRO A 518 -6.25 3.59 -26.64
N TRP A 519 -7.44 3.84 -27.21
CA TRP A 519 -8.34 4.90 -26.76
C TRP A 519 -9.14 4.53 -25.51
N VAL A 520 -9.22 3.25 -25.12
CA VAL A 520 -10.16 2.76 -24.11
C VAL A 520 -9.86 3.33 -22.71
N SER A 521 -8.60 3.31 -22.28
CA SER A 521 -8.21 3.86 -20.96
C SER A 521 -8.41 5.37 -20.89
N LEU A 522 -8.13 6.08 -22.00
CA LEU A 522 -8.38 7.51 -22.10
C LEU A 522 -9.87 7.82 -22.05
N LEU A 523 -10.70 7.08 -22.80
CA LEU A 523 -12.16 7.18 -22.74
C LEU A 523 -12.69 6.94 -21.32
N GLY A 524 -12.13 5.96 -20.60
CA GLY A 524 -12.49 5.66 -19.22
C GLY A 524 -12.37 6.86 -18.28
N SER A 525 -11.23 7.56 -18.28
CA SER A 525 -11.08 8.82 -17.52
C SER A 525 -11.97 9.93 -18.07
N MET A 526 -12.07 10.08 -19.39
CA MET A 526 -12.88 11.14 -20.00
C MET A 526 -14.34 11.09 -19.57
N LEU A 527 -14.91 9.88 -19.42
CA LEU A 527 -16.29 9.68 -18.96
C LEU A 527 -16.53 10.28 -17.57
N VAL A 528 -15.53 10.30 -16.69
CA VAL A 528 -15.68 10.78 -15.31
C VAL A 528 -15.05 12.15 -15.06
N GLU A 529 -14.24 12.68 -15.99
CA GLU A 529 -13.42 13.88 -15.80
C GLU A 529 -13.68 15.03 -16.79
N MET A 530 -14.52 14.86 -17.82
CA MET A 530 -14.81 15.93 -18.80
C MET A 530 -16.10 16.70 -18.54
N GLY A 531 -17.01 16.17 -17.73
CA GLY A 531 -18.37 16.71 -17.60
C GLY A 531 -19.33 16.15 -18.66
N THR A 532 -20.55 16.68 -18.66
CA THR A 532 -21.65 16.22 -19.52
C THR A 532 -22.30 17.39 -20.24
N GLN A 533 -23.25 17.13 -21.14
CA GLN A 533 -24.04 18.19 -21.77
C GLN A 533 -24.93 18.96 -20.77
N LYS A 534 -25.11 18.42 -19.55
CA LYS A 534 -25.91 19.06 -18.48
C LYS A 534 -25.06 19.94 -17.56
N GLU A 535 -23.80 19.60 -17.35
CA GLU A 535 -22.95 20.21 -16.33
C GLU A 535 -21.46 20.10 -16.69
N ASP A 536 -20.65 21.06 -16.23
CA ASP A 536 -19.21 21.03 -16.43
C ASP A 536 -18.52 19.96 -15.56
N PHE A 537 -17.21 19.74 -15.79
CA PHE A 537 -16.48 18.70 -15.06
C PHE A 537 -16.46 18.93 -13.54
N ALA A 538 -16.33 20.18 -13.09
CA ALA A 538 -16.28 20.52 -11.67
C ALA A 538 -17.61 20.18 -10.98
N SER A 539 -18.72 20.53 -11.62
CA SER A 539 -20.07 20.21 -11.13
C SER A 539 -20.34 18.70 -11.13
N LEU A 540 -19.92 17.98 -12.19
CA LEU A 540 -20.02 16.52 -12.25
C LEU A 540 -19.21 15.85 -11.12
N SER A 541 -17.96 16.24 -10.92
CA SER A 541 -17.11 15.72 -9.85
C SER A 541 -17.71 15.98 -8.47
N GLN A 542 -18.25 17.18 -8.24
CA GLN A 542 -18.94 17.51 -6.98
C GLN A 542 -20.21 16.67 -6.79
N ARG A 543 -21.00 16.44 -7.86
CA ARG A 543 -22.19 15.58 -7.83
C ARG A 543 -21.84 14.13 -7.53
N ILE A 544 -20.78 13.58 -8.14
CA ILE A 544 -20.26 12.24 -7.82
C ILE A 544 -19.91 12.17 -6.34
N ALA A 545 -19.08 13.09 -5.83
CA ALA A 545 -18.63 13.09 -4.44
C ALA A 545 -19.78 13.28 -3.42
N ARG A 546 -20.85 14.02 -3.77
CA ARG A 546 -22.01 14.25 -2.88
C ARG A 546 -23.00 13.09 -2.85
N LYS A 547 -23.07 12.30 -3.92
CA LYS A 547 -24.15 11.33 -4.14
C LYS A 547 -23.67 9.88 -4.10
N THR A 548 -22.38 9.65 -4.29
CA THR A 548 -21.79 8.33 -4.38
C THR A 548 -20.57 8.24 -3.46
N GLY A 549 -19.99 7.05 -3.32
CA GLY A 549 -18.68 6.84 -2.69
C GLY A 549 -17.54 6.85 -3.69
N GLY A 550 -17.78 7.31 -4.93
CA GLY A 550 -16.81 7.33 -6.02
C GLY A 550 -17.25 6.52 -7.24
N LEU A 551 -16.65 6.86 -8.37
CA LEU A 551 -16.87 6.25 -9.68
C LEU A 551 -15.54 6.23 -10.44
N TYR A 552 -15.16 5.11 -11.02
CA TYR A 552 -13.92 4.97 -11.78
C TYR A 552 -14.04 3.90 -12.86
N SER A 553 -13.17 3.93 -13.84
CA SER A 553 -13.10 2.92 -14.91
C SER A 553 -11.89 2.02 -14.76
N THR A 554 -12.02 0.74 -15.14
CA THR A 554 -10.89 -0.18 -15.19
C THR A 554 -11.05 -1.18 -16.34
N PRO A 555 -10.07 -1.29 -17.27
CA PRO A 555 -10.07 -2.35 -18.24
C PRO A 555 -9.64 -3.67 -17.59
N VAL A 556 -10.26 -4.76 -18.01
CA VAL A 556 -9.94 -6.12 -17.57
C VAL A 556 -9.68 -6.98 -18.78
N HIS A 557 -8.61 -7.75 -18.70
CA HIS A 557 -8.19 -8.73 -19.69
C HIS A 557 -7.91 -10.04 -18.99
N ALA A 558 -8.56 -11.11 -19.42
CA ALA A 558 -8.35 -12.43 -18.88
C ALA A 558 -8.45 -13.46 -19.99
N VAL A 559 -7.74 -14.58 -19.81
CA VAL A 559 -7.80 -15.71 -20.72
C VAL A 559 -8.70 -16.77 -20.09
N PRO A 560 -9.81 -17.18 -20.72
CA PRO A 560 -10.57 -18.36 -20.29
C PRO A 560 -9.78 -19.63 -20.55
N GLU A 561 -9.86 -20.60 -19.64
CA GLU A 561 -9.14 -21.87 -19.77
C GLU A 561 -9.61 -22.66 -21.01
N GLY A 562 -8.68 -23.01 -21.90
CA GLY A 562 -8.96 -23.77 -23.11
C GLY A 562 -9.65 -22.98 -24.23
N SER A 563 -9.73 -21.65 -24.12
CA SER A 563 -10.26 -20.75 -25.14
C SER A 563 -9.13 -20.07 -25.91
N GLY A 564 -9.30 -19.89 -27.24
CA GLY A 564 -8.45 -19.02 -28.05
C GLY A 564 -8.88 -17.56 -28.08
N GLU A 565 -10.05 -17.25 -27.51
CA GLU A 565 -10.62 -15.91 -27.37
C GLU A 565 -10.49 -15.43 -25.93
N SER A 566 -10.10 -14.15 -25.75
CA SER A 566 -9.99 -13.51 -24.45
C SER A 566 -11.34 -13.02 -23.89
N VAL A 567 -11.40 -12.82 -22.58
CA VAL A 567 -12.40 -11.98 -21.93
C VAL A 567 -11.76 -10.62 -21.76
N SER A 568 -12.27 -9.63 -22.49
CA SER A 568 -11.79 -8.26 -22.39
C SER A 568 -12.96 -7.30 -22.24
N ARG A 569 -12.99 -6.56 -21.12
CA ARG A 569 -14.08 -5.63 -20.80
C ARG A 569 -13.55 -4.32 -20.22
N LEU A 570 -14.21 -3.21 -20.50
CA LEU A 570 -14.08 -1.97 -19.72
C LEU A 570 -15.15 -1.97 -18.64
N PHE A 571 -14.77 -2.01 -17.37
CA PHE A 571 -15.70 -1.86 -16.26
C PHE A 571 -15.79 -0.41 -15.80
N LEU A 572 -17.00 0.12 -15.77
CA LEU A 572 -17.32 1.36 -15.07
C LEU A 572 -17.90 1.00 -13.70
N ARG A 573 -17.16 1.34 -12.64
CA ARG A 573 -17.34 0.83 -11.29
C ARG A 573 -17.75 1.95 -10.36
N GLY A 574 -18.95 1.86 -9.80
CA GLY A 574 -19.51 2.86 -8.90
C GLY A 574 -19.98 2.22 -7.60
N LYS A 575 -19.93 3.01 -6.53
CA LYS A 575 -20.43 2.61 -5.22
C LYS A 575 -21.24 3.74 -4.60
N CYS A 576 -22.32 3.43 -3.91
CA CYS A 576 -23.12 4.44 -3.21
C CYS A 576 -23.88 3.81 -2.04
N MET A 577 -24.35 4.65 -1.12
CA MET A 577 -25.36 4.20 -0.16
C MET A 577 -26.62 3.77 -0.91
N THR A 578 -27.30 2.71 -0.46
CA THR A 578 -28.49 2.17 -1.14
C THR A 578 -29.56 3.24 -1.46
N PRO A 579 -29.89 4.19 -0.55
CA PRO A 579 -30.87 5.23 -0.86
C PRO A 579 -30.49 6.13 -2.05
N GLN A 580 -29.21 6.22 -2.39
CA GLN A 580 -28.65 7.02 -3.49
C GLN A 580 -28.47 6.21 -4.79
N ILE A 581 -28.96 4.97 -4.87
CA ILE A 581 -28.84 4.15 -6.09
C ILE A 581 -29.43 4.83 -7.33
N GLY A 582 -30.52 5.60 -7.15
CA GLY A 582 -31.10 6.45 -8.18
C GLY A 582 -30.10 7.48 -8.73
N ASP A 583 -29.47 8.23 -7.82
CA ASP A 583 -28.47 9.25 -8.19
C ASP A 583 -27.26 8.63 -8.91
N LEU A 584 -26.80 7.44 -8.49
CA LEU A 584 -25.71 6.71 -9.15
C LEU A 584 -26.06 6.36 -10.61
N PHE A 585 -27.22 5.74 -10.84
CA PHE A 585 -27.65 5.41 -12.20
C PHE A 585 -27.95 6.65 -13.06
N ASP A 586 -28.42 7.75 -12.47
CA ASP A 586 -28.60 9.01 -13.17
C ASP A 586 -27.24 9.61 -13.61
N ILE A 587 -26.19 9.50 -12.77
CA ILE A 587 -24.82 9.91 -13.13
C ILE A 587 -24.29 9.00 -14.25
N LEU A 588 -24.39 7.68 -14.08
CA LEU A 588 -23.97 6.70 -15.09
C LEU A 588 -24.66 6.95 -16.44
N HIS A 589 -25.95 7.27 -16.40
CA HIS A 589 -26.70 7.65 -17.59
C HIS A 589 -26.11 8.91 -18.25
N ASP A 590 -25.87 9.97 -17.48
CA ASP A 590 -25.41 11.24 -18.04
C ASP A 590 -24.02 11.13 -18.67
N ILE A 591 -23.10 10.39 -18.05
CA ILE A 591 -21.75 10.22 -18.60
C ILE A 591 -21.71 9.30 -19.83
N LEU A 592 -22.60 8.31 -19.91
CA LEU A 592 -22.65 7.36 -21.03
C LEU A 592 -23.45 7.90 -22.23
N PHE A 593 -24.52 8.65 -21.99
CA PHE A 593 -25.45 9.07 -23.05
C PHE A 593 -25.41 10.56 -23.38
N LEU A 594 -24.86 11.39 -22.48
CA LEU A 594 -24.75 12.83 -22.67
C LEU A 594 -23.31 13.35 -22.41
N PRO A 595 -22.24 12.67 -22.84
CA PRO A 595 -20.88 13.17 -22.63
C PRO A 595 -20.65 14.48 -23.40
N ALA A 596 -19.79 15.35 -22.85
CA ALA A 596 -19.38 16.60 -23.49
C ALA A 596 -17.92 16.51 -23.96
N PHE A 597 -17.65 15.66 -24.97
CA PHE A 597 -16.29 15.41 -25.46
C PHE A 597 -15.67 16.56 -26.26
N ASP A 598 -16.46 17.49 -26.81
CA ASP A 598 -15.97 18.64 -27.57
C ASP A 598 -15.42 19.76 -26.65
N GLN A 599 -14.42 19.42 -25.83
CA GLN A 599 -13.72 20.32 -24.92
C GLN A 599 -12.20 20.13 -25.04
N PRO A 600 -11.53 20.73 -26.05
CA PRO A 600 -10.13 20.43 -26.38
C PRO A 600 -9.16 20.76 -25.25
N LYS A 601 -9.43 21.82 -24.46
CA LYS A 601 -8.61 22.18 -23.31
C LYS A 601 -8.67 21.09 -22.23
N ARG A 602 -9.88 20.69 -21.82
CA ARG A 602 -10.06 19.69 -20.76
C ARG A 602 -9.56 18.31 -21.20
N PHE A 603 -9.79 17.92 -22.45
CA PHE A 603 -9.22 16.71 -23.03
C PHE A 603 -7.69 16.67 -22.89
N LYS A 604 -7.02 17.78 -23.23
CA LYS A 604 -5.57 17.86 -23.13
C LYS A 604 -5.09 17.75 -21.68
N GLU A 605 -5.80 18.36 -20.73
CA GLU A 605 -5.50 18.21 -19.29
C GLU A 605 -5.57 16.74 -18.86
N VAL A 606 -6.69 16.04 -19.14
CA VAL A 606 -6.87 14.61 -18.81
C VAL A 606 -5.81 13.72 -19.46
N LEU A 607 -5.48 13.97 -20.75
CA LEU A 607 -4.43 13.24 -21.46
C LEU A 607 -3.05 13.42 -20.81
N LEU A 608 -2.71 14.66 -20.42
CA LEU A 608 -1.44 14.97 -19.78
C LEU A 608 -1.34 14.37 -18.39
N GLU A 609 -2.44 14.37 -17.63
CA GLU A 609 -2.54 13.73 -16.31
C GLU A 609 -2.26 12.22 -16.43
N GLN A 610 -2.95 11.50 -17.34
CA GLN A 610 -2.69 10.07 -17.56
C GLN A 610 -1.25 9.79 -18.04
N LYS A 611 -0.73 10.60 -18.97
CA LYS A 611 0.63 10.44 -19.48
C LYS A 611 1.67 10.60 -18.35
N ALA A 612 1.49 11.62 -17.51
CA ALA A 612 2.37 11.87 -16.37
C ALA A 612 2.31 10.73 -15.33
N GLU A 613 1.12 10.17 -15.08
CA GLU A 613 0.96 8.99 -14.22
C GLU A 613 1.73 7.78 -14.77
N MET A 614 1.62 7.50 -16.07
CA MET A 614 2.37 6.44 -16.73
C MET A 614 3.89 6.66 -16.63
N GLU A 615 4.38 7.86 -16.97
CA GLU A 615 5.81 8.20 -16.94
C GLU A 615 6.40 8.13 -15.53
N SER A 616 5.70 8.68 -14.54
CA SER A 616 6.13 8.66 -13.14
C SER A 616 6.10 7.25 -12.54
N GLY A 617 5.21 6.37 -13.02
CA GLY A 617 5.13 4.98 -12.59
C GLY A 617 6.22 4.06 -13.17
N LEU A 618 6.86 4.43 -14.28
CA LEU A 618 7.83 3.56 -14.97
C LEU A 618 9.04 3.19 -14.13
N VAL A 619 9.73 4.17 -13.53
CA VAL A 619 10.94 3.89 -12.75
C VAL A 619 10.61 3.22 -11.42
N PRO A 620 9.61 3.66 -10.62
CA PRO A 620 9.26 3.00 -9.37
C PRO A 620 8.71 1.58 -9.55
N SER A 621 8.11 1.27 -10.71
CA SER A 621 7.43 -0.02 -10.98
C SER A 621 7.89 -0.70 -12.28
N GLY A 622 9.15 -0.50 -12.71
CA GLY A 622 9.65 -0.96 -14.01
C GLY A 622 9.51 -2.46 -14.29
N HIS A 623 9.58 -3.30 -13.25
CA HIS A 623 9.29 -4.73 -13.33
C HIS A 623 7.88 -5.04 -13.88
N SER A 624 6.88 -4.22 -13.57
CA SER A 624 5.51 -4.39 -14.07
C SER A 624 5.41 -4.07 -15.56
N ALA A 625 6.08 -3.01 -16.02
CA ALA A 625 6.18 -2.69 -17.45
C ALA A 625 6.86 -3.83 -18.22
N VAL A 626 8.00 -4.31 -17.72
CA VAL A 626 8.73 -5.47 -18.29
C VAL A 626 7.84 -6.72 -18.35
N LEU A 627 7.11 -7.05 -17.28
CA LEU A 627 6.20 -8.20 -17.28
C LEU A 627 5.05 -8.05 -18.27
N SER A 628 4.51 -6.84 -18.43
CA SER A 628 3.46 -6.56 -19.42
C SER A 628 3.96 -6.82 -20.84
N ARG A 629 5.13 -6.28 -21.19
CA ARG A 629 5.81 -6.52 -22.48
C ARG A 629 6.05 -8.00 -22.75
N LEU A 630 6.55 -8.73 -21.77
CA LEU A 630 6.82 -10.16 -21.90
C LEU A 630 5.55 -10.98 -22.15
N LYS A 631 4.46 -10.67 -21.43
CA LYS A 631 3.17 -11.37 -21.61
C LYS A 631 2.55 -11.10 -22.97
N ALA A 632 2.76 -9.90 -23.52
CA ALA A 632 2.27 -9.50 -24.83
C ALA A 632 2.73 -10.46 -25.95
N HIS A 633 3.85 -11.18 -25.83
CA HIS A 633 4.28 -12.16 -26.83
C HIS A 633 3.32 -13.34 -27.04
N TYR A 634 2.56 -13.73 -26.02
CA TYR A 634 1.97 -15.07 -25.97
C TYR A 634 0.44 -15.10 -26.12
N HIS A 635 -0.27 -13.98 -25.95
CA HIS A 635 -1.73 -13.97 -26.06
C HIS A 635 -2.31 -12.59 -26.42
N GLU A 636 -3.39 -12.55 -27.21
CA GLU A 636 -4.08 -11.30 -27.59
C GLU A 636 -4.58 -10.47 -26.40
N SER A 637 -5.07 -11.13 -25.34
CA SER A 637 -5.44 -10.51 -24.06
C SER A 637 -4.33 -9.65 -23.48
N ALA A 638 -3.07 -10.11 -23.53
CA ALA A 638 -1.94 -9.37 -23.01
C ALA A 638 -1.51 -8.24 -23.97
N ARG A 639 -1.69 -8.42 -25.28
CA ARG A 639 -1.52 -7.36 -26.28
C ARG A 639 -2.53 -6.23 -26.11
N ALA A 640 -3.78 -6.57 -25.85
CA ALA A 640 -4.82 -5.59 -25.55
C ALA A 640 -4.46 -4.81 -24.28
N ALA A 641 -4.06 -5.51 -23.20
CA ALA A 641 -3.62 -4.86 -21.97
C ALA A 641 -2.44 -3.90 -22.20
N GLU A 642 -1.45 -4.31 -22.99
CA GLU A 642 -0.29 -3.48 -23.34
C GLU A 642 -0.69 -2.23 -24.14
N ALA A 643 -1.61 -2.37 -25.10
CA ALA A 643 -2.14 -1.26 -25.89
C ALA A 643 -2.95 -0.26 -25.07
N MET A 644 -3.59 -0.70 -23.98
CA MET A 644 -4.46 0.14 -23.13
C MET A 644 -3.75 0.75 -21.93
N GLY A 645 -2.75 0.10 -21.34
CA GLY A 645 -2.11 0.58 -20.12
C GLY A 645 -0.62 0.26 -19.99
N GLY A 646 0.00 -0.29 -21.04
CA GLY A 646 1.43 -0.59 -21.08
C GLY A 646 2.28 0.51 -21.71
N ILE A 647 3.44 0.13 -22.23
CA ILE A 647 4.36 1.03 -22.94
C ILE A 647 3.76 1.48 -24.27
N ASP A 648 3.05 0.60 -24.97
CA ASP A 648 2.36 0.95 -26.22
C ASP A 648 1.32 2.06 -25.97
N ALA A 649 0.60 2.00 -24.83
CA ALA A 649 -0.33 3.05 -24.42
C ALA A 649 0.39 4.39 -24.15
N LEU A 650 1.53 4.38 -23.46
CA LEU A 650 2.31 5.61 -23.24
C LEU A 650 2.74 6.27 -24.56
N PHE A 651 3.19 5.49 -25.53
CA PHE A 651 3.55 6.03 -26.85
C PHE A 651 2.33 6.54 -27.62
N PHE A 652 1.19 5.86 -27.50
CA PHE A 652 -0.07 6.34 -28.05
C PHE A 652 -0.48 7.69 -27.44
N HIS A 653 -0.40 7.87 -26.11
CA HIS A 653 -0.70 9.16 -25.46
C HIS A 653 0.21 10.29 -25.96
N ARG A 654 1.51 10.01 -26.15
CA ARG A 654 2.45 10.96 -26.77
C ARG A 654 2.11 11.26 -28.21
N GLU A 655 1.62 10.29 -28.98
CA GLU A 655 1.16 10.53 -30.35
C GLU A 655 -0.06 11.46 -30.37
N VAL A 656 -1.06 11.19 -29.53
CA VAL A 656 -2.28 12.00 -29.41
C VAL A 656 -1.96 13.42 -28.95
N GLU A 657 -1.04 13.59 -28.00
CA GLU A 657 -0.59 14.91 -27.53
C GLU A 657 0.00 15.76 -28.66
N ASN A 658 0.72 15.12 -29.58
CA ASN A 658 1.39 15.78 -30.71
C ASN A 658 0.48 15.94 -31.94
N MET A 659 -0.80 15.58 -31.87
CA MET A 659 -1.74 15.81 -32.98
C MET A 659 -2.05 17.29 -33.16
N GLU A 660 -2.03 17.73 -34.43
CA GLU A 660 -2.39 19.10 -34.82
C GLU A 660 -3.84 19.45 -34.46
N ALA A 661 -4.08 20.73 -34.13
CA ALA A 661 -5.39 21.20 -33.67
C ALA A 661 -6.52 21.02 -34.71
N ASP A 662 -6.20 20.95 -36.00
CA ASP A 662 -7.15 20.72 -37.09
C ASP A 662 -7.69 19.27 -37.12
N LYS A 663 -7.04 18.33 -36.43
CA LYS A 663 -7.49 16.94 -36.26
C LYS A 663 -8.50 16.76 -35.13
N TRP A 664 -8.78 17.78 -34.32
CA TRP A 664 -9.68 17.69 -33.17
C TRP A 664 -11.07 17.10 -33.49
N PRO A 665 -11.77 17.50 -34.58
CA PRO A 665 -13.06 16.90 -34.93
C PRO A 665 -12.99 15.38 -35.22
N LEU A 666 -11.83 14.89 -35.71
CA LEU A 666 -11.61 13.47 -35.95
C LEU A 666 -11.42 12.71 -34.64
N ILE A 667 -10.71 13.30 -33.67
CA ILE A 667 -10.53 12.73 -32.33
C ILE A 667 -11.89 12.58 -31.64
N VAL A 668 -12.70 13.65 -31.62
CA VAL A 668 -14.04 13.61 -31.02
C VAL A 668 -14.90 12.53 -31.69
N SER A 669 -14.96 12.53 -33.02
CA SER A 669 -15.73 11.54 -33.77
C SER A 669 -15.27 10.09 -33.52
N ARG A 670 -13.96 9.87 -33.34
CA ARG A 670 -13.39 8.56 -33.00
C ARG A 670 -13.83 8.09 -31.62
N ILE A 671 -13.74 8.96 -30.61
CA ILE A 671 -14.10 8.63 -29.22
C ILE A 671 -15.61 8.39 -29.09
N GLU A 672 -16.43 9.24 -29.72
CA GLU A 672 -17.88 9.05 -29.80
C GLU A 672 -18.23 7.73 -30.48
N SER A 673 -17.57 7.41 -31.59
CA SER A 673 -17.75 6.12 -32.27
C SER A 673 -17.42 4.95 -31.34
N ILE A 674 -16.28 4.98 -30.65
CA ILE A 674 -15.88 3.92 -29.71
C ILE A 674 -16.92 3.76 -28.60
N LEU A 675 -17.39 4.85 -27.98
CA LEU A 675 -18.42 4.78 -26.95
C LEU A 675 -19.73 4.17 -27.50
N GLN A 676 -20.17 4.58 -28.69
CA GLN A 676 -21.36 3.99 -29.34
C GLN A 676 -21.18 2.49 -29.62
N LYS A 677 -19.98 2.07 -30.04
CA LYS A 677 -19.67 0.66 -30.25
C LYS A 677 -19.77 -0.15 -28.94
N LEU A 678 -19.24 0.39 -27.85
CA LEU A 678 -19.32 -0.21 -26.51
C LEU A 678 -20.77 -0.33 -26.00
N LEU A 679 -21.58 0.73 -26.20
CA LEU A 679 -22.99 0.75 -25.83
C LEU A 679 -23.86 -0.20 -26.65
N GLY A 680 -23.43 -0.58 -27.86
CA GLY A 680 -24.10 -1.56 -28.73
C GLY A 680 -23.75 -3.02 -28.44
N GLY A 681 -22.80 -3.27 -27.53
CA GLY A 681 -22.40 -4.60 -27.08
C GLY A 681 -23.25 -5.15 -25.93
N GLU A 682 -23.09 -6.44 -25.62
CA GLU A 682 -23.75 -7.05 -24.45
C GLU A 682 -23.07 -6.58 -23.15
N LEU A 683 -23.86 -6.04 -22.23
CA LEU A 683 -23.38 -5.61 -20.92
C LEU A 683 -23.30 -6.79 -19.95
N VAL A 684 -22.28 -6.79 -19.10
CA VAL A 684 -22.24 -7.63 -17.89
C VAL A 684 -22.25 -6.70 -16.69
N ILE A 685 -23.26 -6.82 -15.84
CA ILE A 685 -23.44 -5.93 -14.69
C ILE A 685 -23.28 -6.74 -13.41
N ASN A 686 -22.30 -6.37 -12.59
CA ASN A 686 -22.16 -6.89 -11.23
C ASN A 686 -22.91 -5.97 -10.27
N VAL A 687 -23.71 -6.54 -9.37
CA VAL A 687 -24.34 -5.85 -8.26
C VAL A 687 -24.04 -6.60 -6.97
N THR A 688 -23.34 -5.96 -6.05
CA THR A 688 -23.08 -6.51 -4.72
C THR A 688 -23.75 -5.64 -3.67
N ALA A 689 -24.72 -6.21 -2.95
CA ALA A 689 -25.48 -5.54 -1.89
C ALA A 689 -26.21 -6.57 -1.02
N ASP A 690 -26.76 -6.13 0.10
CA ASP A 690 -27.69 -6.92 0.91
C ASP A 690 -28.96 -7.29 0.11
N ALA A 691 -29.47 -8.53 0.25
CA ALA A 691 -30.69 -8.98 -0.42
C ALA A 691 -31.92 -8.09 -0.19
N ASN A 692 -32.01 -7.42 0.97
CA ASN A 692 -33.11 -6.49 1.29
C ASN A 692 -33.18 -5.30 0.33
N ASP A 693 -32.05 -4.92 -0.26
CA ASP A 693 -31.94 -3.75 -1.14
C ASP A 693 -32.11 -4.11 -2.63
N ARG A 694 -32.06 -5.41 -2.97
CA ARG A 694 -32.13 -5.94 -4.34
C ARG A 694 -33.30 -5.34 -5.13
N ALA A 695 -34.51 -5.33 -4.56
CA ALA A 695 -35.70 -4.87 -5.28
C ALA A 695 -35.61 -3.39 -5.69
N ALA A 696 -35.10 -2.52 -4.82
CA ALA A 696 -34.94 -1.09 -5.10
C ALA A 696 -33.84 -0.85 -6.14
N ILE A 697 -32.73 -1.58 -6.04
CA ILE A 697 -31.62 -1.52 -7.00
C ILE A 697 -32.08 -1.97 -8.38
N PHE A 698 -32.73 -3.15 -8.48
CA PHE A 698 -33.19 -3.71 -9.75
C PHE A 698 -34.25 -2.83 -10.43
N GLN A 699 -35.14 -2.19 -9.66
CA GLN A 699 -36.10 -1.24 -10.23
C GLN A 699 -35.41 -0.06 -10.94
N THR A 700 -34.28 0.40 -10.42
CA THR A 700 -33.51 1.52 -10.98
C THR A 700 -32.66 1.04 -12.15
N LEU A 701 -32.00 -0.11 -12.00
CA LEU A 701 -31.23 -0.78 -13.04
C LEU A 701 -32.09 -1.05 -14.29
N GLU A 702 -33.30 -1.58 -14.13
CA GLU A 702 -34.23 -1.82 -15.25
C GLU A 702 -34.60 -0.54 -16.01
N LYS A 703 -34.68 0.61 -15.32
CA LYS A 703 -34.92 1.90 -15.98
C LYS A 703 -33.68 2.34 -16.76
N PHE A 704 -32.50 2.16 -16.20
CA PHE A 704 -31.23 2.43 -16.87
C PHE A 704 -31.08 1.58 -18.14
N LEU A 705 -31.33 0.27 -18.05
CA LEU A 705 -31.22 -0.67 -19.17
C LEU A 705 -32.16 -0.37 -20.33
N LYS A 706 -33.30 0.31 -20.11
CA LYS A 706 -34.21 0.75 -21.18
C LYS A 706 -33.61 1.83 -22.09
N ASN A 707 -32.61 2.57 -21.60
CA ASN A 707 -31.91 3.59 -22.39
C ASN A 707 -30.69 3.01 -23.11
N VAL A 708 -30.21 1.83 -22.70
CA VAL A 708 -29.10 1.14 -23.35
C VAL A 708 -29.60 0.54 -24.68
N PRO A 709 -28.93 0.79 -25.82
CA PRO A 709 -29.28 0.18 -27.10
C PRO A 709 -29.33 -1.35 -27.01
N GLY A 710 -30.20 -2.00 -27.80
CA GLY A 710 -30.21 -3.46 -27.92
C GLY A 710 -28.90 -4.00 -28.51
N SER A 711 -28.50 -5.22 -28.13
CA SER A 711 -27.27 -5.85 -28.62
C SER A 711 -27.37 -6.16 -30.12
N GLY A 712 -26.72 -5.35 -30.95
CA GLY A 712 -26.72 -5.50 -32.42
C GLY A 712 -25.33 -5.48 -33.04
N GLN A 713 -24.29 -5.25 -32.23
CA GLN A 713 -22.94 -5.07 -32.71
C GLN A 713 -22.27 -6.40 -33.06
N LYS A 714 -21.54 -6.42 -34.17
CA LYS A 714 -20.71 -7.57 -34.54
C LYS A 714 -19.49 -7.63 -33.63
N ARG A 715 -19.35 -8.74 -32.92
CA ARG A 715 -18.18 -9.06 -32.09
C ARG A 715 -17.02 -9.55 -32.97
N SER A 716 -15.83 -8.98 -32.77
CA SER A 716 -14.58 -9.59 -33.23
C SER A 716 -14.29 -10.82 -32.37
N THR A 717 -13.84 -11.92 -32.98
CA THR A 717 -13.55 -13.15 -32.22
C THR A 717 -12.13 -13.19 -31.68
N VAL A 718 -11.18 -12.53 -32.35
CA VAL A 718 -9.76 -12.41 -31.96
C VAL A 718 -9.21 -11.12 -32.58
N TRP A 719 -8.47 -10.31 -31.84
CA TRP A 719 -7.78 -9.14 -32.37
C TRP A 719 -6.51 -9.51 -33.12
N ASN A 720 -6.39 -9.01 -34.35
CA ASN A 720 -5.19 -9.16 -35.16
C ASN A 720 -4.29 -7.94 -34.99
N PHE A 721 -3.25 -8.07 -34.16
CA PHE A 721 -2.21 -7.05 -34.02
C PHE A 721 -1.20 -7.16 -35.17
N SER A 722 -0.83 -6.03 -35.78
CA SER A 722 0.02 -5.98 -36.99
C SER A 722 1.50 -6.26 -36.72
N GLU A 723 1.97 -6.00 -35.51
CA GLU A 723 3.37 -6.15 -35.09
C GLU A 723 3.44 -7.02 -33.84
N SER A 724 4.55 -7.71 -33.60
CA SER A 724 4.81 -8.42 -32.33
C SER A 724 6.01 -7.78 -31.63
N PRO A 725 6.04 -7.74 -30.28
CA PRO A 725 7.22 -7.26 -29.58
C PRO A 725 8.47 -8.03 -30.02
N ALA A 726 9.62 -7.36 -30.02
CA ALA A 726 10.88 -8.01 -30.39
C ALA A 726 11.24 -9.09 -29.35
N GLN A 727 11.84 -10.20 -29.79
CA GLN A 727 12.20 -11.32 -28.91
C GLN A 727 13.06 -10.88 -27.71
N SER A 728 13.95 -9.90 -27.94
CA SER A 728 14.75 -9.24 -26.91
C SER A 728 14.67 -7.74 -27.09
N GLU A 729 14.12 -7.02 -26.13
CA GLU A 729 13.93 -5.55 -26.19
C GLU A 729 14.40 -4.83 -24.92
N ALA A 730 14.78 -3.57 -25.07
CA ALA A 730 15.18 -2.69 -23.99
C ALA A 730 14.33 -1.41 -23.98
N LEU A 731 13.63 -1.20 -22.88
CA LEU A 731 12.95 0.03 -22.51
C LEU A 731 13.98 0.99 -21.93
N LEU A 732 14.51 1.90 -22.77
CA LEU A 732 15.57 2.80 -22.37
C LEU A 732 15.04 3.91 -21.46
N ALA A 733 15.62 4.00 -20.26
CA ALA A 733 15.33 5.02 -19.27
C ALA A 733 16.61 5.45 -18.52
N PRO A 734 16.70 6.69 -18.03
CA PRO A 734 17.82 7.15 -17.22
C PRO A 734 17.73 6.58 -15.79
N SER A 735 18.02 5.29 -15.64
CA SER A 735 17.98 4.57 -14.37
C SER A 735 19.37 4.07 -13.96
N ARG A 736 19.65 4.09 -12.65
CA ARG A 736 20.86 3.50 -12.05
C ARG A 736 20.72 2.02 -11.71
N VAL A 737 19.51 1.49 -11.81
CA VAL A 737 19.15 0.10 -11.54
C VAL A 737 18.32 -0.47 -12.70
N ASN A 738 18.35 -1.79 -12.84
CA ASN A 738 17.69 -2.51 -13.91
C ASN A 738 16.39 -3.15 -13.42
N TYR A 739 15.52 -3.43 -14.38
CA TYR A 739 14.40 -4.34 -14.23
C TYR A 739 14.53 -5.39 -15.31
N VAL A 740 14.82 -6.63 -14.91
CA VAL A 740 15.23 -7.68 -15.85
C VAL A 740 14.18 -8.76 -15.85
N GLY A 741 13.54 -8.99 -16.99
CA GLY A 741 12.51 -10.02 -17.12
C GLY A 741 12.75 -10.96 -18.28
N SER A 742 12.24 -12.17 -18.12
CA SER A 742 12.26 -13.20 -19.16
C SER A 742 11.04 -14.10 -19.06
N ALA A 743 10.48 -14.50 -20.20
CA ALA A 743 9.27 -15.30 -20.24
C ALA A 743 9.31 -16.40 -21.31
N ILE A 744 8.53 -17.46 -21.07
CA ILE A 744 8.26 -18.56 -22.00
C ILE A 744 6.78 -18.94 -21.90
N ASN A 745 6.29 -19.73 -22.86
CA ASN A 745 5.05 -20.46 -22.71
C ASN A 745 5.33 -21.92 -22.34
N LEU A 746 4.94 -22.34 -21.13
CA LEU A 746 5.17 -23.70 -20.65
C LEU A 746 4.31 -24.74 -21.38
N PHE A 747 3.15 -24.35 -21.92
CA PHE A 747 2.29 -25.26 -22.68
C PHE A 747 2.92 -25.63 -24.04
N ASP A 748 3.64 -24.70 -24.65
CA ASP A 748 4.44 -24.97 -25.87
C ASP A 748 5.56 -25.97 -25.60
N ASN A 749 6.08 -25.99 -24.38
CA ASN A 749 7.05 -26.99 -23.92
C ASN A 749 6.41 -28.34 -23.52
N GLY A 750 5.08 -28.46 -23.57
CA GLY A 750 4.33 -29.67 -23.26
C GLY A 750 3.90 -29.82 -21.80
N TYR A 751 4.06 -28.78 -20.97
CA TYR A 751 3.54 -28.79 -19.61
C TYR A 751 2.01 -28.80 -19.62
N VAL A 752 1.40 -29.66 -18.80
CA VAL A 752 -0.04 -29.64 -18.52
C VAL A 752 -0.23 -29.01 -17.15
N TYR A 753 -1.13 -28.03 -17.07
CA TYR A 753 -1.37 -27.34 -15.82
C TYR A 753 -1.83 -28.28 -14.70
N ASP A 754 -1.23 -28.11 -13.53
CA ASP A 754 -1.61 -28.73 -12.26
C ASP A 754 -1.49 -27.66 -11.16
N GLY A 755 -2.36 -27.71 -10.16
CA GLY A 755 -2.35 -26.80 -9.02
C GLY A 755 -1.01 -26.74 -8.27
N SER A 756 -0.16 -27.76 -8.36
CA SER A 756 1.20 -27.77 -7.79
C SER A 756 2.06 -26.60 -8.24
N ALA A 757 1.80 -26.05 -9.44
CA ALA A 757 2.53 -24.90 -9.95
C ALA A 757 2.43 -23.66 -9.04
N LEU A 758 1.33 -23.50 -8.29
CA LEU A 758 1.17 -22.42 -7.31
C LEU A 758 2.12 -22.60 -6.11
N VAL A 759 2.36 -23.84 -5.71
CA VAL A 759 3.30 -24.20 -4.64
C VAL A 759 4.74 -23.99 -5.11
N ILE A 760 5.06 -24.46 -6.32
CA ILE A 760 6.39 -24.38 -6.91
C ILE A 760 6.79 -22.92 -7.15
N THR A 761 5.90 -22.10 -7.72
CA THR A 761 6.14 -20.65 -7.92
C THR A 761 6.26 -19.90 -6.60
N LYS A 762 5.53 -20.29 -5.54
CA LYS A 762 5.74 -19.73 -4.20
C LYS A 762 7.13 -20.06 -3.68
N TYR A 763 7.54 -21.32 -3.76
CA TYR A 763 8.87 -21.78 -3.33
C TYR A 763 10.00 -21.08 -4.08
N LEU A 764 9.91 -20.96 -5.41
CA LEU A 764 10.90 -20.24 -6.22
C LEU A 764 11.10 -18.79 -5.73
N ARG A 765 10.01 -18.07 -5.44
CA ARG A 765 10.06 -16.69 -4.95
C ARG A 765 10.70 -16.57 -3.57
N THR A 766 10.39 -17.49 -2.65
CA THR A 766 10.83 -17.39 -1.24
C THR A 766 12.17 -18.07 -0.96
N ALA A 767 12.63 -18.95 -1.84
CA ALA A 767 13.90 -19.66 -1.70
C ALA A 767 14.89 -19.27 -2.81
N TRP A 768 14.72 -19.80 -4.03
CA TRP A 768 15.72 -19.70 -5.10
C TRP A 768 15.99 -18.25 -5.55
N LEU A 769 14.95 -17.52 -5.97
CA LEU A 769 15.09 -16.16 -6.50
C LEU A 769 15.48 -15.18 -5.40
N TRP A 770 14.94 -15.34 -4.20
CA TRP A 770 15.32 -14.54 -3.04
C TRP A 770 16.81 -14.67 -2.74
N GLU A 771 17.32 -15.90 -2.66
CA GLU A 771 18.72 -16.16 -2.35
C GLU A 771 19.63 -15.68 -3.49
N LYS A 772 19.31 -16.02 -4.74
CA LYS A 772 20.21 -15.74 -5.88
C LYS A 772 20.20 -14.30 -6.34
N ILE A 773 19.03 -13.69 -6.47
CA ILE A 773 18.90 -12.36 -7.08
C ILE A 773 18.97 -11.26 -6.03
N ARG A 774 18.35 -11.47 -4.85
CA ARG A 774 18.37 -10.47 -3.77
C ARG A 774 19.56 -10.61 -2.84
N VAL A 775 19.75 -11.78 -2.21
CA VAL A 775 20.82 -11.94 -1.19
C VAL A 775 22.21 -11.93 -1.84
N GLN A 776 22.41 -12.73 -2.88
CA GLN A 776 23.71 -12.83 -3.57
C GLN A 776 23.89 -11.75 -4.65
N GLY A 777 22.85 -11.47 -5.44
CA GLY A 777 22.88 -10.49 -6.53
C GLY A 777 22.70 -9.03 -6.12
N GLY A 778 22.17 -8.74 -4.92
CA GLY A 778 22.00 -7.38 -4.43
C GLY A 778 20.80 -6.61 -5.02
N ALA A 779 19.90 -7.27 -5.76
CA ALA A 779 18.65 -6.65 -6.18
C ALA A 779 17.72 -6.43 -4.98
N TYR A 780 16.82 -5.45 -5.08
CA TYR A 780 15.81 -5.26 -4.02
C TYR A 780 14.80 -6.42 -3.97
N GLY A 781 14.46 -7.01 -5.11
CA GLY A 781 13.55 -8.14 -5.15
C GLY A 781 13.53 -8.87 -6.49
N ALA A 782 12.87 -10.04 -6.49
CA ALA A 782 12.62 -10.84 -7.67
C ALA A 782 11.29 -11.57 -7.55
N VAL A 783 10.63 -11.78 -8.68
CA VAL A 783 9.33 -12.45 -8.77
C VAL A 783 9.32 -13.43 -9.94
N CYS A 784 8.45 -14.44 -9.82
CA CYS A 784 7.99 -15.22 -10.96
C CYS A 784 6.46 -15.32 -10.93
N ALA A 785 5.86 -15.44 -12.10
CA ALA A 785 4.42 -15.55 -12.29
C ALA A 785 4.12 -16.58 -13.38
N PHE A 786 3.07 -17.36 -13.17
CA PHE A 786 2.58 -18.33 -14.12
C PHE A 786 1.09 -18.12 -14.37
N ASP A 787 0.70 -17.91 -15.61
CA ASP A 787 -0.70 -17.83 -16.02
C ASP A 787 -1.19 -19.23 -16.42
N PRO A 788 -2.11 -19.83 -15.64
CA PRO A 788 -2.58 -21.18 -15.87
C PRO A 788 -3.49 -21.32 -17.10
N ASN A 789 -3.99 -20.21 -17.64
CA ASN A 789 -4.98 -20.26 -18.71
C ASN A 789 -4.34 -20.14 -20.10
N CYS A 790 -3.19 -19.46 -20.20
CA CYS A 790 -2.44 -19.32 -21.46
C CYS A 790 -1.04 -19.95 -21.45
N GLY A 791 -0.54 -20.39 -20.29
CA GLY A 791 0.75 -21.08 -20.18
C GLY A 791 1.96 -20.17 -20.01
N THR A 792 1.77 -18.85 -20.05
CA THR A 792 2.87 -17.88 -19.91
C THR A 792 3.49 -17.95 -18.52
N PHE A 793 4.78 -18.28 -18.47
CA PHE A 793 5.61 -18.24 -17.27
C PHE A 793 6.65 -17.14 -17.43
N ALA A 794 6.73 -16.22 -16.47
CA ALA A 794 7.62 -15.07 -16.53
C ALA A 794 8.37 -14.85 -15.22
N PHE A 795 9.61 -14.40 -15.33
CA PHE A 795 10.43 -13.86 -14.25
C PHE A 795 10.55 -12.34 -14.39
N ALA A 796 10.74 -11.64 -13.27
CA ALA A 796 11.20 -10.26 -13.26
C ALA A 796 11.98 -9.92 -11.98
N SER A 797 13.02 -9.09 -12.11
CA SER A 797 13.75 -8.51 -10.98
C SER A 797 13.36 -7.04 -10.77
N TYR A 798 13.59 -6.55 -9.56
CA TYR A 798 13.19 -5.21 -9.12
C TYR A 798 14.37 -4.47 -8.50
N ARG A 799 14.69 -3.30 -9.07
CA ARG A 799 15.85 -2.46 -8.69
C ARG A 799 17.12 -3.29 -8.60
N ASP A 800 17.43 -3.96 -9.70
CA ASP A 800 18.50 -4.95 -9.83
C ASP A 800 19.79 -4.27 -10.32
N PRO A 801 20.92 -4.38 -9.61
CA PRO A 801 22.19 -3.84 -10.12
C PRO A 801 22.72 -4.64 -11.33
N ASN A 802 22.23 -5.86 -11.55
CA ASN A 802 22.72 -6.77 -12.59
C ASN A 802 21.75 -6.84 -13.77
N LEU A 803 22.23 -7.43 -14.88
CA LEU A 803 21.42 -7.73 -16.05
C LEU A 803 21.69 -9.16 -16.52
N THR A 804 22.90 -9.43 -17.01
CA THR A 804 23.29 -10.75 -17.55
C THR A 804 23.20 -11.84 -16.48
N ASP A 805 23.77 -11.61 -15.30
CA ASP A 805 23.80 -12.59 -14.21
C ASP A 805 22.39 -12.99 -13.75
N THR A 806 21.45 -12.04 -13.75
CA THR A 806 20.04 -12.30 -13.43
C THR A 806 19.38 -13.22 -14.46
N LEU A 807 19.67 -13.02 -15.75
CA LEU A 807 19.17 -13.91 -16.82
C LEU A 807 19.78 -15.32 -16.72
N GLU A 808 21.05 -15.44 -16.31
CA GLU A 808 21.68 -16.74 -16.05
C GLU A 808 20.99 -17.49 -14.91
N VAL A 809 20.62 -16.79 -13.83
CA VAL A 809 19.84 -17.38 -12.73
C VAL A 809 18.47 -17.89 -13.22
N TYR A 810 17.78 -17.13 -14.09
CA TYR A 810 16.53 -17.59 -14.70
C TYR A 810 16.75 -18.87 -15.51
N ALA A 811 17.78 -18.93 -16.35
CA ALA A 811 18.12 -20.10 -17.14
C ALA A 811 18.46 -21.34 -16.29
N GLN A 812 19.08 -21.14 -15.13
CA GLN A 812 19.42 -22.24 -14.19
C GLN A 812 18.22 -22.78 -13.41
N THR A 813 17.08 -22.08 -13.42
CA THR A 813 15.94 -22.40 -12.53
C THR A 813 15.32 -23.77 -12.83
N GLY A 814 15.21 -24.16 -14.11
CA GLY A 814 14.70 -25.47 -14.49
C GLY A 814 15.58 -26.61 -13.95
N GLU A 815 16.90 -26.48 -14.09
CA GLU A 815 17.86 -27.47 -13.59
C GLU A 815 17.91 -27.53 -12.05
N PHE A 816 17.77 -26.38 -11.39
CA PHE A 816 17.61 -26.32 -9.94
C PHE A 816 16.40 -27.15 -9.49
N LEU A 817 15.24 -26.95 -10.13
CA LEU A 817 14.01 -27.66 -9.77
C LEU A 817 14.12 -29.17 -10.01
N LYS A 818 14.77 -29.63 -11.09
CA LYS A 818 14.97 -31.08 -11.34
C LYS A 818 15.75 -31.79 -10.24
N ASN A 819 16.64 -31.07 -9.55
CA ASN A 819 17.56 -31.65 -8.57
C ASN A 819 17.24 -31.26 -7.12
N VAL A 820 16.15 -30.51 -6.89
CA VAL A 820 15.83 -29.99 -5.56
C VAL A 820 15.47 -31.12 -4.60
N VAL A 821 16.01 -31.07 -3.39
CA VAL A 821 15.62 -31.94 -2.27
C VAL A 821 14.83 -31.11 -1.29
N ILE A 822 13.51 -31.28 -1.28
CA ILE A 822 12.59 -30.57 -0.39
C ILE A 822 12.13 -31.49 0.73
N ASP A 823 12.31 -31.06 1.99
CA ASP A 823 11.77 -31.79 3.14
C ASP A 823 10.28 -31.49 3.35
N GLU A 824 9.61 -32.29 4.19
CA GLU A 824 8.16 -32.17 4.40
C GLU A 824 7.76 -30.86 5.07
N ASP A 825 8.60 -30.28 5.94
CA ASP A 825 8.29 -29.01 6.61
C ASP A 825 8.39 -27.84 5.61
N GLU A 826 9.38 -27.85 4.71
CA GLU A 826 9.53 -26.84 3.64
C GLU A 826 8.45 -26.96 2.57
N LEU A 827 8.09 -28.19 2.19
CA LEU A 827 6.94 -28.43 1.33
C LEU A 827 5.65 -27.93 1.98
N THR A 828 5.46 -28.18 3.28
CA THR A 828 4.31 -27.68 4.05
C THR A 828 4.29 -26.15 4.10
N ARG A 829 5.43 -25.47 4.31
CA ARG A 829 5.51 -24.00 4.26
C ARG A 829 5.12 -23.45 2.88
N SER A 830 5.61 -24.07 1.82
CA SER A 830 5.26 -23.68 0.44
C SER A 830 3.77 -23.87 0.16
N LEU A 831 3.18 -24.96 0.67
CA LEU A 831 1.74 -25.24 0.60
C LEU A 831 0.90 -24.20 1.33
N ILE A 832 1.28 -23.87 2.57
CA ILE A 832 0.65 -22.82 3.37
C ILE A 832 0.69 -21.50 2.61
N GLY A 833 1.86 -21.12 2.07
CA GLY A 833 2.01 -19.89 1.29
C GLY A 833 1.17 -19.86 0.00
N ALA A 834 0.98 -21.00 -0.68
CA ALA A 834 0.12 -21.11 -1.84
C ALA A 834 -1.37 -21.01 -1.47
N ILE A 835 -1.79 -21.71 -0.41
CA ILE A 835 -3.17 -21.63 0.11
C ILE A 835 -3.48 -20.22 0.63
N GLY A 836 -2.54 -19.56 1.30
CA GLY A 836 -2.69 -18.17 1.74
C GLY A 836 -2.96 -17.22 0.56
N GLY A 837 -2.30 -17.43 -0.58
CA GLY A 837 -2.60 -16.69 -1.81
C GLY A 837 -4.00 -16.97 -2.36
N ILE A 838 -4.44 -18.23 -2.38
CA ILE A 838 -5.77 -18.64 -2.86
C ILE A 838 -6.89 -18.12 -1.93
N ASP A 839 -6.66 -18.16 -0.63
CA ASP A 839 -7.63 -17.82 0.42
C ASP A 839 -7.50 -16.37 0.92
N THR A 840 -6.82 -15.51 0.16
CA THR A 840 -6.69 -14.07 0.48
C THR A 840 -8.04 -13.50 0.89
N TYR A 841 -8.09 -12.77 2.02
CA TYR A 841 -9.34 -12.15 2.47
C TYR A 841 -9.80 -11.10 1.46
N LEU A 842 -11.10 -11.14 1.16
CA LEU A 842 -11.75 -10.18 0.28
C LEU A 842 -12.94 -9.57 1.02
N LEU A 843 -13.07 -8.25 0.91
CA LEU A 843 -14.26 -7.52 1.33
C LEU A 843 -15.43 -7.76 0.34
N PRO A 844 -16.67 -7.40 0.71
CA PRO A 844 -17.86 -7.73 -0.09
C PRO A 844 -17.75 -7.30 -1.56
N ASP A 845 -17.32 -6.07 -1.83
CA ASP A 845 -17.12 -5.53 -3.17
C ASP A 845 -16.12 -6.37 -3.99
N ALA A 846 -14.98 -6.70 -3.38
CA ALA A 846 -13.94 -7.49 -4.00
C ALA A 846 -14.39 -8.94 -4.22
N LYS A 847 -15.25 -9.49 -3.35
CA LYS A 847 -15.86 -10.81 -3.53
C LYS A 847 -16.75 -10.85 -4.77
N GLY A 848 -17.72 -9.94 -4.88
CA GLY A 848 -18.65 -9.90 -6.02
C GLY A 848 -17.92 -9.66 -7.34
N TYR A 849 -16.96 -8.73 -7.35
CA TYR A 849 -16.14 -8.47 -8.53
C TYR A 849 -15.27 -9.68 -8.92
N THR A 850 -14.57 -10.30 -7.96
CA THR A 850 -13.74 -11.49 -8.23
C THR A 850 -14.59 -12.65 -8.74
N ASP A 851 -15.77 -12.87 -8.18
CA ASP A 851 -16.70 -13.89 -8.67
C ASP A 851 -17.21 -13.59 -10.08
N THR A 852 -17.47 -12.32 -10.40
CA THR A 852 -17.81 -11.89 -11.77
C THR A 852 -16.70 -12.23 -12.76
N LEU A 853 -15.44 -11.98 -12.42
CA LEU A 853 -14.30 -12.36 -13.27
C LEU A 853 -14.17 -13.88 -13.44
N ARG A 854 -14.43 -14.64 -12.38
CA ARG A 854 -14.47 -16.12 -12.45
C ARG A 854 -15.57 -16.61 -13.37
N TRP A 855 -16.76 -16.01 -13.28
CA TRP A 855 -17.88 -16.35 -14.16
C TRP A 855 -17.55 -16.05 -15.62
N LEU A 856 -17.02 -14.86 -15.91
CA LEU A 856 -16.63 -14.46 -17.27
C LEU A 856 -15.59 -15.41 -17.87
N THR A 857 -14.63 -15.88 -17.08
CA THR A 857 -13.54 -16.76 -17.53
C THR A 857 -13.88 -18.25 -17.48
N GLY A 858 -15.08 -18.61 -17.03
CA GLY A 858 -15.48 -20.02 -16.86
C GLY A 858 -14.67 -20.76 -15.78
N TYR A 859 -14.11 -20.05 -14.80
CA TYR A 859 -13.39 -20.63 -13.66
C TYR A 859 -14.39 -21.06 -12.57
N THR A 860 -15.04 -22.20 -12.78
CA THR A 860 -16.11 -22.71 -11.92
C THR A 860 -15.65 -23.13 -10.54
N ASP A 861 -16.59 -23.29 -9.61
CA ASP A 861 -16.31 -23.77 -8.27
C ASP A 861 -15.73 -25.20 -8.26
N GLU A 862 -16.14 -26.06 -9.19
CA GLU A 862 -15.57 -27.39 -9.36
C GLU A 862 -14.09 -27.32 -9.74
N LYS A 863 -13.74 -26.44 -10.70
CA LYS A 863 -12.33 -26.22 -11.10
C LYS A 863 -11.51 -25.63 -9.97
N ARG A 864 -12.07 -24.67 -9.22
CA ARG A 864 -11.43 -24.10 -8.03
C ARG A 864 -11.15 -25.16 -6.98
N GLN A 865 -12.12 -26.05 -6.73
CA GLN A 865 -11.97 -27.16 -5.79
C GLN A 865 -10.95 -28.19 -6.30
N GLN A 866 -10.96 -28.51 -7.59
CA GLN A 866 -9.95 -29.37 -8.21
C GLN A 866 -8.54 -28.80 -8.00
N ARG A 867 -8.31 -27.54 -8.39
CA ARG A 867 -6.99 -26.88 -8.23
C ARG A 867 -6.56 -26.84 -6.77
N ARG A 868 -7.50 -26.65 -5.83
CA ARG A 868 -7.21 -26.72 -4.39
C ARG A 868 -6.75 -28.12 -3.96
N ASN A 869 -7.42 -29.16 -4.45
CA ASN A 869 -7.05 -30.55 -4.16
C ASN A 869 -5.64 -30.87 -4.70
N GLU A 870 -5.32 -30.41 -5.92
CA GLU A 870 -4.00 -30.55 -6.55
C GLU A 870 -2.91 -29.83 -5.74
N VAL A 871 -3.17 -28.58 -5.31
CA VAL A 871 -2.28 -27.86 -4.38
C VAL A 871 -2.01 -28.70 -3.14
N LEU A 872 -3.05 -29.15 -2.43
CA LEU A 872 -2.88 -29.92 -1.18
C LEU A 872 -2.17 -31.27 -1.39
N ALA A 873 -2.28 -31.85 -2.59
CA ALA A 873 -1.67 -33.11 -2.99
C ALA A 873 -0.22 -32.97 -3.50
N THR A 874 0.34 -31.76 -3.56
CA THR A 874 1.69 -31.53 -4.10
C THR A 874 2.76 -32.34 -3.35
N THR A 875 3.71 -32.87 -4.13
CA THR A 875 4.87 -33.67 -3.70
C THR A 875 6.16 -33.16 -4.36
N ALA A 876 7.33 -33.65 -3.92
CA ALA A 876 8.62 -33.32 -4.53
C ALA A 876 8.68 -33.66 -6.03
N ASP A 877 8.04 -34.75 -6.47
CA ASP A 877 8.03 -35.17 -7.88
C ASP A 877 7.43 -34.08 -8.79
N HIS A 878 6.46 -33.31 -8.31
CA HIS A 878 5.87 -32.20 -9.07
C HIS A 878 6.89 -31.06 -9.31
N PHE A 879 7.82 -30.82 -8.37
CA PHE A 879 8.89 -29.84 -8.56
C PHE A 879 9.85 -30.30 -9.65
N HIS A 880 10.23 -31.58 -9.62
CA HIS A 880 11.12 -32.18 -10.60
C HIS A 880 10.50 -32.12 -12.00
N GLN A 881 9.25 -32.54 -12.12
CA GLN A 881 8.49 -32.47 -13.38
C GLN A 881 8.38 -31.05 -13.91
N PHE A 882 8.05 -30.06 -13.07
CA PHE A 882 7.99 -28.65 -13.50
C PHE A 882 9.35 -28.17 -14.02
N GLY A 883 10.44 -28.59 -13.39
CA GLY A 883 11.81 -28.30 -13.82
C GLY A 883 12.17 -28.90 -15.19
N GLU A 884 11.57 -30.04 -15.57
CA GLU A 884 11.75 -30.65 -16.91
C GLU A 884 11.16 -29.77 -18.03
N PHE A 885 10.05 -29.08 -17.76
CA PHE A 885 9.36 -28.24 -18.75
C PHE A 885 9.83 -26.77 -18.75
N LEU A 886 10.50 -26.33 -17.68
CA LEU A 886 11.04 -24.97 -17.55
C LEU A 886 12.40 -24.82 -18.28
N ASN A 887 12.36 -24.83 -19.62
CA ASN A 887 13.52 -24.53 -20.47
C ASN A 887 13.47 -23.08 -20.99
N MET A 888 14.49 -22.28 -20.65
CA MET A 888 14.59 -20.86 -20.99
C MET A 888 15.43 -20.57 -22.25
N GLU A 889 15.88 -21.58 -23.01
CA GLU A 889 16.78 -21.40 -24.17
C GLU A 889 16.25 -20.44 -25.26
N ASN A 890 14.94 -20.33 -25.45
CA ASN A 890 14.30 -19.44 -26.44
C ASN A 890 13.35 -18.42 -25.77
N ALA A 891 13.63 -18.05 -24.53
CA ALA A 891 12.77 -17.13 -23.79
C ALA A 891 12.73 -15.74 -24.42
N ALA A 892 11.58 -15.08 -24.35
CA ALA A 892 11.49 -13.65 -24.60
C ALA A 892 12.19 -12.89 -23.46
N VAL A 893 12.83 -11.77 -23.75
CA VAL A 893 13.54 -10.95 -22.77
C VAL A 893 13.15 -9.49 -22.95
N SER A 894 12.77 -8.84 -21.86
CA SER A 894 12.52 -7.39 -21.84
C SER A 894 13.21 -6.80 -20.63
N VAL A 895 13.88 -5.67 -20.81
CA VAL A 895 14.60 -4.97 -19.75
C VAL A 895 14.23 -3.49 -19.71
N LEU A 896 14.07 -2.93 -18.52
CA LEU A 896 14.08 -1.46 -18.34
C LEU A 896 15.40 -1.09 -17.71
N SER A 897 16.23 -0.35 -18.46
CA SER A 897 17.62 -0.09 -18.08
C SER A 897 18.19 1.13 -18.80
N SER A 898 19.39 1.55 -18.39
CA SER A 898 20.16 2.57 -19.07
C SER A 898 20.74 2.06 -20.39
N LYS A 899 20.91 2.97 -21.35
CA LYS A 899 21.52 2.64 -22.64
C LYS A 899 22.91 2.01 -22.51
N GLU A 900 23.74 2.52 -21.62
CA GLU A 900 25.10 1.99 -21.39
C GLU A 900 25.08 0.56 -20.86
N THR A 901 24.19 0.25 -19.92
CA THR A 901 24.07 -1.10 -19.36
C THR A 901 23.59 -2.09 -20.42
N VAL A 902 22.65 -1.70 -21.28
CA VAL A 902 22.13 -2.52 -22.37
C VAL A 902 23.20 -2.76 -23.45
N GLU A 903 23.99 -1.75 -23.82
CA GLU A 903 25.07 -1.89 -24.81
C GLU A 903 26.22 -2.80 -24.33
N ASN A 904 26.42 -2.89 -23.01
CA ASN A 904 27.42 -3.75 -22.38
C ASN A 904 26.91 -5.17 -22.08
N ALA A 905 25.62 -5.45 -22.29
CA ALA A 905 25.04 -6.77 -22.07
C ALA A 905 25.54 -7.80 -23.10
N THR A 906 25.54 -9.08 -22.73
CA THR A 906 25.92 -10.18 -23.63
C THR A 906 24.85 -10.50 -24.68
N ILE A 907 23.62 -10.08 -24.44
CA ILE A 907 22.46 -10.26 -25.34
C ILE A 907 22.25 -9.00 -26.17
N GLN A 908 21.93 -9.16 -27.46
CA GLN A 908 21.53 -8.05 -28.30
C GLN A 908 20.05 -7.72 -28.07
N PHE A 909 19.77 -6.48 -27.69
CA PHE A 909 18.42 -5.96 -27.49
C PHE A 909 18.03 -5.02 -28.64
N ASP A 910 16.75 -5.04 -29.02
CA ASP A 910 16.14 -3.92 -29.73
C ASP A 910 16.09 -2.72 -28.78
N THR A 911 16.67 -1.59 -29.22
CA THR A 911 16.81 -0.34 -28.45
C THR A 911 15.98 0.79 -29.02
N SER A 912 15.00 0.48 -29.88
CA SER A 912 14.10 1.45 -30.49
C SER A 912 13.15 2.13 -29.49
N LEU A 913 12.87 1.48 -28.35
CA LEU A 913 11.91 1.94 -27.34
C LEU A 913 12.56 2.88 -26.31
N LYS A 914 12.40 4.20 -26.51
CA LYS A 914 12.84 5.24 -25.56
C LYS A 914 11.67 5.68 -24.68
N VAL A 915 11.59 5.14 -23.47
CA VAL A 915 10.43 5.35 -22.60
C VAL A 915 10.55 6.60 -21.73
N LEU A 916 11.77 7.05 -21.42
CA LEU A 916 12.07 8.28 -20.68
C LEU A 916 13.24 9.05 -21.28
#